data_AF-A0A4R7TIB4-F1
#
_entry.id   AF-A0A4R7TIB4-F1
#
_cell.length_a   1.000
_cell.length_b   1.000
_cell.length_c   1.000
_cell.angle_alpha   90.00
_cell.angle_beta   90.00
_cell.angle_gamma   90.00
#
_symmetry.space_group_name_H-M   'P 1'
#
loop_
_entity.id
_entity.type
_entity.pdbx_description
1 polymer ?
#
loop_
_entity_poly.entity_id
_entity_poly.type
_entity_poly.pdbx_seq_one_letter_code
_entity_poly.pdbx_strand_id
1 'polypeptide(L)'
;MKSRFTRAHREDGAALVLVLILVTVIALGLAALLTRSDTSIRETLGLRDQAAATYNADGALQASINNLRNSTYNDAAGQKCFGASNTLQLNGFYGADSAAVTCAADPKKVLIQCPSLSQCNRPGNAILTLGKISGEDGVNIQQPTGSTFRVRGNVFSNSNINVVNGALNTNASVWARTACSGTIQSTPTKSCNYGSTPNVLGDDPNYAPAATDPPVHRNLPSCTAANSVVTFLPGTYDDVVGLNNMMQGNSSCKHSTWWFKPGVYYFDFRNNGVNSNPLLPAGPDGNTWTVNDGQLVAGTPVNAAGAVIASPPVPATIPGSCDNPIKNASAVGVQFIFGADSRFAVKAGEVEICGTYRVDKAPVAIYGLKSGADTPTSWTGANALAMTAVDTAGAFTNAADIAAPDGQLATWTKAGNNTQTGTVTVKGYPPSSAIPEGSVLASAKLVAVHGNSAGSTQDSLSVQLSPTGGTPYTVTVPSYNDTAMHTDSIDILQGGTGTLAQLVNKGTYAGGKVAYSAVLKHPGIERIDSLRIELTFVPPAFRGSSGCVTSTPYAGGGEAAANCSLVTAVNNSGNQFYVQGTTYAPKAALDITLNNAAEQVFRFGVISRSLWVKETGSFSYTGVVIEVPDDSPGFVFSMYLSVYICPKSATCSPAGSPVLRSKVALVDSDPTTPHAGARQVTILSWSRPG
;
A
#
# COMPACT_ATOMS: atom_id res chain seq x y z
N MET A 1 -114.84 -78.10 25.55
CA MET A 1 -115.28 -76.94 24.74
C MET A 1 -114.46 -75.72 25.17
N LYS A 2 -113.77 -75.05 24.22
CA LYS A 2 -113.03 -73.76 24.31
C LYS A 2 -111.77 -73.72 25.21
N SER A 3 -110.54 -73.71 24.67
CA SER A 3 -109.79 -72.60 24.01
C SER A 3 -109.48 -71.40 24.93
N ARG A 4 -108.19 -71.15 25.21
CA ARG A 4 -107.60 -69.80 25.34
C ARG A 4 -106.09 -69.83 25.06
N PHE A 5 -105.70 -69.28 23.91
CA PHE A 5 -104.33 -68.92 23.52
C PHE A 5 -103.99 -67.54 24.10
N THR A 6 -102.81 -67.40 24.71
CA THR A 6 -102.17 -66.14 25.10
C THR A 6 -101.32 -65.60 23.94
N ARG A 7 -101.44 -64.29 23.66
CA ARG A 7 -100.78 -63.57 22.54
C ARG A 7 -99.67 -62.67 23.08
N ALA A 8 -98.45 -62.84 22.59
CA ALA A 8 -97.28 -62.02 22.91
C ALA A 8 -97.34 -60.63 22.22
N HIS A 9 -96.89 -59.58 22.92
CA HIS A 9 -96.73 -58.22 22.41
C HIS A 9 -95.42 -58.09 21.60
N ARG A 10 -95.47 -57.36 20.48
CA ARG A 10 -94.38 -57.17 19.50
C ARG A 10 -93.68 -55.82 19.72
N GLU A 11 -92.34 -55.83 19.80
CA GLU A 11 -91.47 -54.64 19.79
C GLU A 11 -90.99 -54.27 18.37
N ASP A 12 -91.87 -54.33 17.36
CA ASP A 12 -91.48 -54.18 15.95
C ASP A 12 -91.13 -52.73 15.53
N GLY A 13 -91.23 -51.74 16.42
CA GLY A 13 -91.04 -50.31 16.09
C GLY A 13 -89.68 -49.70 16.47
N ALA A 14 -89.04 -50.15 17.56
CA ALA A 14 -87.81 -49.51 18.08
C ALA A 14 -86.53 -49.96 17.35
N ALA A 15 -86.51 -51.19 16.83
CA ALA A 15 -85.38 -51.73 16.08
C ALA A 15 -85.13 -50.96 14.77
N LEU A 16 -86.19 -50.48 14.10
CA LEU A 16 -86.06 -49.75 12.84
C LEU A 16 -85.34 -48.41 13.03
N VAL A 17 -85.64 -47.68 14.11
CA VAL A 17 -85.05 -46.36 14.40
C VAL A 17 -83.56 -46.49 14.76
N LEU A 18 -83.20 -47.50 15.58
CA LEU A 18 -81.80 -47.78 15.92
C LEU A 18 -80.97 -48.20 14.70
N VAL A 19 -81.54 -49.00 13.80
CA VAL A 19 -80.87 -49.37 12.54
C VAL A 19 -80.70 -48.16 11.64
N LEU A 20 -81.71 -47.29 11.52
CA LEU A 20 -81.62 -46.07 10.73
C LEU A 20 -80.52 -45.13 11.25
N ILE A 21 -80.44 -44.93 12.57
CA ILE A 21 -79.40 -44.13 13.21
C ILE A 21 -78.01 -44.73 12.93
N LEU A 22 -77.83 -46.03 13.13
CA LEU A 22 -76.58 -46.74 12.86
C LEU A 22 -76.15 -46.56 11.39
N VAL A 23 -77.07 -46.75 10.44
CA VAL A 23 -76.80 -46.60 9.02
C VAL A 23 -76.42 -45.15 8.68
N THR A 24 -77.09 -44.14 9.25
CA THR A 24 -76.70 -42.74 9.04
C THR A 24 -75.34 -42.40 9.62
N VAL A 25 -74.99 -42.89 10.81
CA VAL A 25 -73.67 -42.65 11.43
C VAL A 25 -72.56 -43.32 10.62
N ILE A 26 -72.78 -44.56 10.16
CA ILE A 26 -71.83 -45.27 9.29
C ILE A 26 -71.70 -44.54 7.94
N ALA A 27 -72.81 -44.09 7.34
CA ALA A 27 -72.78 -43.35 6.07
C ALA A 27 -72.03 -42.01 6.18
N LEU A 28 -72.25 -41.24 7.26
CA LEU A 28 -71.51 -40.01 7.54
C LEU A 28 -70.02 -40.28 7.78
N GLY A 29 -69.71 -41.35 8.52
CA GLY A 29 -68.33 -41.80 8.76
C GLY A 29 -67.60 -42.16 7.46
N LEU A 30 -68.26 -42.92 6.58
CA LEU A 30 -67.71 -43.31 5.28
C LEU A 30 -67.53 -42.10 4.34
N ALA A 31 -68.47 -41.16 4.30
CA ALA A 31 -68.37 -39.94 3.50
C ALA A 31 -67.20 -39.04 3.94
N ALA A 32 -67.00 -38.91 5.26
CA ALA A 32 -65.85 -38.18 5.82
C ALA A 32 -64.52 -38.88 5.50
N LEU A 33 -64.47 -40.22 5.56
CA LEU A 33 -63.28 -41.00 5.21
C LEU A 33 -62.93 -40.84 3.73
N LEU A 34 -63.92 -40.95 2.84
CA LEU A 34 -63.76 -40.77 1.39
C LEU A 34 -63.20 -39.40 1.02
N THR A 35 -63.65 -38.33 1.70
CA THR A 35 -63.16 -36.97 1.46
C THR A 35 -61.68 -36.81 1.90
N ARG A 36 -61.30 -37.43 3.03
CA ARG A 36 -59.90 -37.46 3.48
C ARG A 36 -59.01 -38.30 2.56
N SER A 37 -59.53 -39.43 2.04
CA SER A 37 -58.81 -40.25 1.07
C SER A 37 -58.58 -39.52 -0.25
N ASP A 38 -59.56 -38.79 -0.79
CA ASP A 38 -59.38 -37.99 -2.02
C ASP A 38 -58.31 -36.90 -1.83
N THR A 39 -58.36 -36.19 -0.68
CA THR A 39 -57.37 -35.16 -0.34
C THR A 39 -55.96 -35.76 -0.24
N SER A 40 -55.82 -36.89 0.47
CA SER A 40 -54.54 -37.59 0.62
C SER A 40 -53.96 -38.08 -0.71
N ILE A 41 -54.80 -38.56 -1.63
CA ILE A 41 -54.36 -38.98 -2.97
C ILE A 41 -53.89 -37.76 -3.79
N ARG A 42 -54.62 -36.64 -3.76
CA ARG A 42 -54.24 -35.41 -4.49
C ARG A 42 -52.94 -34.81 -3.96
N GLU A 43 -52.77 -34.76 -2.64
CA GLU A 43 -51.52 -34.31 -2.01
C GLU A 43 -50.35 -35.23 -2.37
N THR A 44 -50.56 -36.54 -2.37
CA THR A 44 -49.53 -37.51 -2.77
C THR A 44 -49.11 -37.33 -4.23
N LEU A 45 -50.06 -37.08 -5.14
CA LEU A 45 -49.77 -36.77 -6.54
C LEU A 45 -49.00 -35.45 -6.68
N GLY A 46 -49.37 -34.42 -5.92
CA GLY A 46 -48.66 -33.13 -5.90
C GLY A 46 -47.21 -33.25 -5.40
N LEU A 47 -46.98 -33.99 -4.32
CA LEU A 47 -45.64 -34.26 -3.80
C LEU A 47 -44.79 -35.08 -4.77
N ARG A 48 -45.40 -36.04 -5.48
CA ARG A 48 -44.71 -36.82 -6.51
C ARG A 48 -44.28 -35.94 -7.68
N ASP A 49 -45.15 -35.05 -8.14
CA ASP A 49 -44.84 -34.14 -9.25
C ASP A 49 -43.78 -33.09 -8.84
N GLN A 50 -43.80 -32.63 -7.58
CA GLN A 50 -42.76 -31.74 -7.03
C GLN A 50 -41.40 -32.45 -6.90
N ALA A 51 -41.40 -33.72 -6.46
CA ALA A 51 -40.19 -34.54 -6.41
C ALA A 51 -39.65 -34.79 -7.83
N ALA A 52 -40.51 -35.09 -8.80
CA ALA A 52 -40.12 -35.25 -10.20
C ALA A 52 -39.50 -33.96 -10.78
N ALA A 53 -40.12 -32.80 -10.57
CA ALA A 53 -39.57 -31.51 -10.99
C ALA A 53 -38.21 -31.21 -10.34
N THR A 54 -38.04 -31.59 -9.08
CA THR A 54 -36.78 -31.50 -8.34
C THR A 54 -35.67 -32.35 -8.99
N TYR A 55 -35.92 -33.63 -9.22
CA TYR A 55 -34.93 -34.53 -9.82
C TYR A 55 -34.61 -34.13 -11.26
N ASN A 56 -35.62 -33.69 -12.02
CA ASN A 56 -35.43 -33.18 -13.38
C ASN A 56 -34.57 -31.91 -13.39
N ALA A 57 -34.76 -30.99 -12.42
CA ALA A 57 -33.96 -29.78 -12.30
C ALA A 57 -32.50 -30.08 -11.93
N ASP A 58 -32.26 -31.00 -11.00
CA ASP A 58 -30.91 -31.41 -10.61
C ASP A 58 -30.19 -32.11 -11.78
N GLY A 59 -30.90 -32.99 -12.51
CA GLY A 59 -30.37 -33.64 -13.71
C GLY A 59 -30.04 -32.65 -14.84
N ALA A 60 -30.91 -31.67 -15.09
CA ALA A 60 -30.69 -30.63 -16.08
C ALA A 60 -29.48 -29.73 -15.71
N LEU A 61 -29.32 -29.41 -14.42
CA LEU A 61 -28.14 -28.72 -13.92
C LEU A 61 -26.87 -29.55 -14.15
N GLN A 62 -26.90 -30.85 -13.83
CA GLN A 62 -25.76 -31.73 -14.05
C GLN A 62 -25.39 -31.84 -15.54
N ALA A 63 -26.37 -31.92 -16.44
CA ALA A 63 -26.15 -31.90 -17.88
C ALA A 63 -25.47 -30.59 -18.34
N SER A 64 -25.91 -29.45 -17.81
CA SER A 64 -25.29 -28.15 -18.11
C SER A 64 -23.86 -28.04 -17.58
N ILE A 65 -23.58 -28.55 -16.38
CA ILE A 65 -22.23 -28.60 -15.81
C ILE A 65 -21.32 -29.48 -16.66
N ASN A 66 -21.80 -30.64 -17.11
CA ASN A 66 -21.03 -31.52 -17.97
C ASN A 66 -20.78 -30.91 -19.36
N ASN A 67 -21.72 -30.13 -19.90
CA ASN A 67 -21.48 -29.35 -21.11
C ASN A 67 -20.35 -28.33 -20.88
N LEU A 68 -20.40 -27.60 -19.76
CA LEU A 68 -19.39 -26.60 -19.40
C LEU A 68 -17.99 -27.22 -19.19
N ARG A 69 -17.89 -28.39 -18.55
CA ARG A 69 -16.64 -29.16 -18.39
C ARG A 69 -15.97 -29.50 -19.72
N ASN A 70 -16.77 -29.72 -20.76
CA ASN A 70 -16.30 -30.06 -22.10
C ASN A 70 -16.27 -28.86 -23.06
N SER A 71 -16.50 -27.64 -22.55
CA SER A 71 -16.51 -26.41 -23.35
C SER A 71 -15.20 -25.63 -23.19
N THR A 72 -14.94 -24.72 -24.13
CA THR A 72 -13.88 -23.71 -24.06
C THR A 72 -14.41 -22.34 -23.61
N TYR A 73 -15.64 -22.29 -23.07
CA TYR A 73 -16.30 -21.03 -22.73
C TYR A 73 -15.53 -20.28 -21.63
N ASN A 74 -15.16 -19.02 -21.89
CA ASN A 74 -14.47 -18.14 -20.94
C ASN A 74 -15.03 -16.70 -20.95
N ASP A 75 -16.24 -16.50 -21.49
CA ASP A 75 -16.89 -15.18 -21.62
C ASP A 75 -16.07 -14.15 -22.41
N ALA A 76 -15.21 -14.63 -23.33
CA ALA A 76 -14.65 -13.78 -24.37
C ALA A 76 -15.76 -13.22 -25.27
N ALA A 77 -15.52 -12.02 -25.81
CA ALA A 77 -16.50 -11.35 -26.67
C ALA A 77 -16.95 -12.26 -27.82
N GLY A 78 -18.27 -12.44 -27.96
CA GLY A 78 -18.88 -13.29 -28.98
C GLY A 78 -19.10 -14.75 -28.57
N GLN A 79 -18.51 -15.24 -27.47
CA GLN A 79 -18.77 -16.59 -26.98
C GLN A 79 -20.14 -16.70 -26.28
N LYS A 80 -20.68 -17.92 -26.27
CA LYS A 80 -21.90 -18.30 -25.53
C LYS A 80 -21.63 -19.56 -24.71
N CYS A 81 -22.30 -19.73 -23.58
CA CYS A 81 -21.91 -20.76 -22.59
C CYS A 81 -22.03 -22.19 -23.10
N PHE A 82 -23.01 -22.45 -23.98
CA PHE A 82 -23.29 -23.78 -24.52
C PHE A 82 -23.01 -23.82 -26.02
N GLY A 83 -21.92 -23.19 -26.46
CA GLY A 83 -21.49 -23.14 -27.85
C GLY A 83 -22.14 -21.98 -28.61
N ALA A 84 -23.21 -22.25 -29.37
CA ALA A 84 -23.89 -21.23 -30.18
C ALA A 84 -24.96 -20.44 -29.40
N SER A 85 -25.28 -20.84 -28.16
CA SER A 85 -26.38 -20.27 -27.37
C SER A 85 -26.04 -20.16 -25.88
N ASN A 86 -26.68 -19.22 -25.19
CA ASN A 86 -26.67 -19.10 -23.74
C ASN A 86 -27.76 -19.96 -23.07
N THR A 87 -28.51 -20.72 -23.87
CA THR A 87 -29.55 -21.63 -23.41
C THR A 87 -29.25 -23.05 -23.88
N LEU A 88 -29.08 -23.97 -22.94
CA LEU A 88 -29.02 -25.40 -23.21
C LEU A 88 -30.45 -25.95 -23.20
N GLN A 89 -30.89 -26.47 -24.34
CA GLN A 89 -32.19 -27.11 -24.50
C GLN A 89 -32.06 -28.62 -24.28
N LEU A 90 -32.85 -29.15 -23.35
CA LEU A 90 -32.91 -30.58 -23.02
C LEU A 90 -34.33 -31.09 -23.31
N ASN A 91 -34.62 -31.30 -24.60
CA ASN A 91 -35.92 -31.77 -25.08
C ASN A 91 -36.12 -33.24 -24.72
N GLY A 92 -37.26 -33.57 -24.11
CA GLY A 92 -37.56 -34.94 -23.66
C GLY A 92 -36.53 -35.49 -22.67
N PHE A 93 -35.98 -34.62 -21.82
CA PHE A 93 -34.89 -34.94 -20.88
C PHE A 93 -35.25 -36.09 -19.95
N TYR A 94 -36.50 -36.15 -19.50
CA TYR A 94 -37.01 -37.23 -18.65
C TYR A 94 -38.44 -37.59 -19.05
N GLY A 95 -38.59 -38.64 -19.86
CA GLY A 95 -39.90 -39.04 -20.39
C GLY A 95 -40.49 -37.96 -21.31
N ALA A 96 -41.67 -37.44 -20.94
CA ALA A 96 -42.35 -36.37 -21.67
C ALA A 96 -41.97 -34.95 -21.20
N ASP A 97 -41.10 -34.82 -20.18
CA ASP A 97 -40.70 -33.53 -19.63
C ASP A 97 -39.46 -33.01 -20.34
N SER A 98 -39.45 -31.71 -20.63
CA SER A 98 -38.28 -31.01 -21.16
C SER A 98 -37.73 -30.02 -20.14
N ALA A 99 -36.44 -29.72 -20.25
CA ALA A 99 -35.78 -28.72 -19.42
C ALA A 99 -34.99 -27.72 -20.28
N ALA A 100 -34.82 -26.50 -19.79
CA ALA A 100 -33.92 -25.51 -20.37
C ALA A 100 -33.02 -24.94 -19.28
N VAL A 101 -31.72 -24.78 -19.56
CA VAL A 101 -30.78 -24.13 -18.65
C VAL A 101 -30.24 -22.88 -19.32
N THR A 102 -30.47 -21.72 -18.73
CA THR A 102 -29.87 -20.46 -19.18
C THR A 102 -28.64 -20.12 -18.35
N CYS A 103 -27.62 -19.58 -18.99
CA CYS A 103 -26.43 -19.08 -18.32
C CYS A 103 -26.35 -17.54 -18.36
N ALA A 104 -25.72 -16.96 -17.34
CA ALA A 104 -25.29 -15.56 -17.33
C ALA A 104 -23.95 -15.43 -16.61
N ALA A 105 -22.98 -14.77 -17.23
CA ALA A 105 -21.68 -14.49 -16.62
C ALA A 105 -21.85 -13.66 -15.32
N ASP A 106 -21.08 -13.98 -14.29
CA ASP A 106 -20.90 -13.09 -13.13
C ASP A 106 -20.05 -11.89 -13.59
N PRO A 107 -20.34 -10.65 -13.15
CA PRO A 107 -19.54 -9.48 -13.54
C PRO A 107 -18.04 -9.72 -13.25
N LYS A 108 -17.18 -9.34 -14.20
CA LYS A 108 -15.72 -9.59 -14.16
C LYS A 108 -15.13 -9.12 -12.82
N LYS A 109 -14.77 -10.07 -11.96
CA LYS A 109 -13.92 -9.84 -10.79
C LYS A 109 -12.45 -9.97 -11.19
N VAL A 110 -11.58 -9.33 -10.41
CA VAL A 110 -10.12 -9.33 -10.59
C VAL A 110 -9.60 -10.76 -10.80
N LEU A 111 -8.86 -10.95 -11.90
CA LEU A 111 -8.21 -12.21 -12.24
C LEU A 111 -7.00 -12.37 -11.33
N ILE A 112 -6.95 -13.41 -10.50
CA ILE A 112 -5.77 -13.72 -9.67
C ILE A 112 -4.82 -14.57 -10.51
N GLN A 113 -3.57 -14.11 -10.72
CA GLN A 113 -2.52 -14.84 -11.43
C GLN A 113 -1.33 -15.02 -10.51
N CYS A 114 -0.92 -16.27 -10.27
CA CYS A 114 0.12 -16.60 -9.29
C CYS A 114 1.05 -17.74 -9.77
N PRO A 115 1.92 -17.49 -10.77
CA PRO A 115 3.05 -18.38 -11.07
C PRO A 115 3.95 -18.71 -9.87
N SER A 116 4.12 -17.76 -8.93
CA SER A 116 4.85 -17.94 -7.67
C SER A 116 4.44 -16.86 -6.66
N LEU A 117 4.78 -17.00 -5.36
CA LEU A 117 4.44 -15.99 -4.34
C LEU A 117 5.04 -14.60 -4.62
N SER A 118 6.19 -14.54 -5.29
CA SER A 118 6.87 -13.30 -5.71
C SER A 118 6.33 -12.74 -7.02
N GLN A 119 5.67 -13.57 -7.83
CA GLN A 119 5.01 -13.21 -9.09
C GLN A 119 3.51 -13.52 -9.00
N CYS A 120 2.88 -13.09 -7.91
CA CYS A 120 1.45 -13.23 -7.68
C CYS A 120 0.87 -11.84 -7.51
N ASN A 121 -0.28 -11.59 -8.14
CA ASN A 121 -0.98 -10.32 -7.98
C ASN A 121 -1.71 -10.15 -6.65
N ARG A 122 -1.42 -11.02 -5.68
CA ARG A 122 -1.77 -10.89 -4.28
C ARG A 122 -0.66 -11.52 -3.41
N PRO A 123 -0.57 -11.16 -2.13
CA PRO A 123 0.26 -11.90 -1.20
C PRO A 123 -0.30 -13.29 -0.88
N GLY A 124 0.59 -14.21 -0.51
CA GLY A 124 0.21 -15.56 -0.05
C GLY A 124 -0.43 -15.61 1.35
N ASN A 125 -0.29 -14.53 2.13
CA ASN A 125 -0.90 -14.39 3.44
C ASN A 125 -1.60 -13.04 3.57
N ALA A 126 -2.69 -13.01 4.33
CA ALA A 126 -3.31 -11.78 4.81
C ALA A 126 -2.39 -11.06 5.80
N ILE A 127 -1.73 -11.83 6.67
CA ILE A 127 -0.74 -11.33 7.61
C ILE A 127 0.49 -12.22 7.50
N LEU A 128 1.64 -11.64 7.17
CA LEU A 128 2.94 -12.28 7.23
C LEU A 128 3.89 -11.43 8.06
N THR A 129 4.40 -11.96 9.16
CA THR A 129 5.41 -11.27 9.96
C THR A 129 6.73 -12.02 9.88
N LEU A 130 7.80 -11.29 9.55
CA LEU A 130 9.12 -11.83 9.19
C LEU A 130 10.11 -11.81 10.35
N GLY A 131 9.80 -11.07 11.43
CA GLY A 131 10.63 -10.99 12.63
C GLY A 131 10.84 -12.35 13.29
N LYS A 132 12.09 -12.62 13.68
CA LYS A 132 12.52 -13.81 14.44
C LYS A 132 13.23 -13.40 15.74
N ILE A 133 12.83 -12.25 16.28
CA ILE A 133 13.50 -11.58 17.39
C ILE A 133 12.91 -12.12 18.71
N SER A 134 13.79 -12.53 19.62
CA SER A 134 13.38 -12.97 20.96
C SER A 134 12.76 -11.80 21.74
N GLY A 135 11.63 -12.05 22.42
CA GLY A 135 10.90 -11.03 23.17
C GLY A 135 10.04 -10.09 22.32
N GLU A 136 10.00 -10.29 20.99
CA GLU A 136 9.14 -9.55 20.07
C GLU A 136 8.08 -10.48 19.49
N ASP A 137 6.81 -10.17 19.74
CA ASP A 137 5.71 -10.85 19.08
C ASP A 137 5.71 -10.49 17.59
N GLY A 138 5.57 -11.49 16.73
CA GLY A 138 5.39 -11.24 15.31
C GLY A 138 4.03 -10.59 15.08
N VAL A 139 2.97 -11.16 15.67
CA VAL A 139 1.61 -10.57 15.65
C VAL A 139 1.16 -10.36 17.10
N ASN A 140 0.78 -9.13 17.44
CA ASN A 140 0.15 -8.79 18.71
C ASN A 140 -1.18 -8.08 18.46
N ILE A 141 -2.27 -8.63 18.99
CA ILE A 141 -3.62 -8.06 18.85
C ILE A 141 -4.15 -7.80 20.25
N GLN A 142 -4.41 -6.54 20.56
CA GLN A 142 -5.03 -6.10 21.81
C GLN A 142 -6.44 -5.59 21.51
N GLN A 143 -7.43 -6.09 22.23
CA GLN A 143 -8.82 -5.74 21.94
C GLN A 143 -9.71 -5.76 23.19
N PRO A 144 -10.96 -5.28 23.14
CA PRO A 144 -11.88 -5.40 24.26
C PRO A 144 -12.33 -6.85 24.51
N THR A 145 -12.77 -7.16 25.73
CA THR A 145 -13.32 -8.50 26.03
C THR A 145 -14.56 -8.78 25.18
N GLY A 146 -14.58 -9.93 24.52
CA GLY A 146 -15.69 -10.38 23.67
C GLY A 146 -15.65 -9.87 22.22
N SER A 147 -14.68 -9.02 21.84
CA SER A 147 -14.49 -8.63 20.44
C SER A 147 -13.81 -9.74 19.63
N THR A 148 -13.84 -9.61 18.30
CA THR A 148 -13.20 -10.55 17.39
C THR A 148 -12.53 -9.80 16.24
N PHE A 149 -11.20 -9.82 16.22
CA PHE A 149 -10.40 -9.37 15.09
C PHE A 149 -10.51 -10.38 13.94
N ARG A 150 -11.19 -10.00 12.86
CA ARG A 150 -11.46 -10.88 11.71
C ARG A 150 -10.47 -10.65 10.58
N VAL A 151 -9.89 -11.73 10.07
CA VAL A 151 -8.95 -11.74 8.95
C VAL A 151 -9.50 -12.65 7.85
N ARG A 152 -9.30 -12.28 6.59
CA ARG A 152 -9.58 -13.14 5.45
C ARG A 152 -8.29 -13.55 4.77
N GLY A 153 -7.98 -14.84 4.85
CA GLY A 153 -6.75 -15.43 4.33
C GLY A 153 -5.77 -15.84 5.43
N ASN A 154 -4.64 -16.41 4.99
CA ASN A 154 -3.66 -17.03 5.89
C ASN A 154 -3.02 -16.01 6.84
N VAL A 155 -2.72 -16.44 8.06
CA VAL A 155 -1.92 -15.68 9.04
C VAL A 155 -0.66 -16.49 9.33
N PHE A 156 0.51 -15.93 9.05
CA PHE A 156 1.80 -16.54 9.32
C PHE A 156 2.67 -15.60 10.15
N SER A 157 3.16 -16.08 11.29
CA SER A 157 4.15 -15.39 12.12
C SER A 157 5.46 -16.17 12.18
N ASN A 158 6.57 -15.52 11.84
CA ASN A 158 7.92 -16.06 12.07
C ASN A 158 8.35 -15.98 13.55
N SER A 159 7.53 -15.41 14.43
CA SER A 159 7.67 -15.38 15.89
C SER A 159 6.32 -15.78 16.52
N ASN A 160 5.98 -15.23 17.70
CA ASN A 160 4.74 -15.52 18.40
C ASN A 160 3.52 -14.91 17.70
N ILE A 161 2.34 -15.46 18.00
CA ILE A 161 1.05 -14.79 17.81
C ILE A 161 0.42 -14.61 19.19
N ASN A 162 0.18 -13.36 19.58
CA ASN A 162 -0.37 -13.02 20.88
C ASN A 162 -1.70 -12.27 20.73
N VAL A 163 -2.78 -12.91 21.15
CA VAL A 163 -4.12 -12.30 21.19
C VAL A 163 -4.48 -11.98 22.63
N VAL A 164 -4.48 -10.70 22.96
CA VAL A 164 -4.79 -10.16 24.29
C VAL A 164 -6.24 -9.72 24.32
N ASN A 165 -7.04 -10.45 25.10
CA ASN A 165 -8.51 -10.35 25.14
C ASN A 165 -9.16 -10.67 23.78
N GLY A 166 -10.47 -10.94 23.76
CA GLY A 166 -11.22 -11.26 22.54
C GLY A 166 -10.74 -12.52 21.79
N ALA A 167 -10.92 -12.55 20.46
CA ALA A 167 -10.43 -13.60 19.58
C ALA A 167 -9.83 -13.07 18.25
N LEU A 168 -8.87 -13.80 17.67
CA LEU A 168 -8.51 -13.69 16.26
C LEU A 168 -9.34 -14.74 15.49
N ASN A 169 -10.04 -14.33 14.43
CA ASN A 169 -10.80 -15.24 13.59
C ASN A 169 -10.33 -15.12 12.13
N THR A 170 -10.02 -16.24 11.49
CA THR A 170 -9.75 -16.30 10.05
C THR A 170 -10.46 -17.48 9.38
N ASN A 171 -10.82 -17.30 8.11
CA ASN A 171 -11.37 -18.35 7.25
C ASN A 171 -10.30 -19.28 6.66
N ALA A 172 -9.02 -19.07 6.98
CA ALA A 172 -7.90 -19.85 6.47
C ALA A 172 -6.99 -20.33 7.62
N SER A 173 -5.80 -20.81 7.27
CA SER A 173 -4.84 -21.37 8.23
C SER A 173 -4.10 -20.29 9.03
N VAL A 174 -3.71 -20.66 10.25
CA VAL A 174 -2.86 -19.83 11.13
C VAL A 174 -1.60 -20.61 11.50
N TRP A 175 -0.43 -19.99 11.34
CA TRP A 175 0.86 -20.54 11.71
C TRP A 175 1.69 -19.59 12.57
N ALA A 176 2.37 -20.15 13.57
CA ALA A 176 3.42 -19.45 14.32
C ALA A 176 4.64 -20.36 14.46
N ARG A 177 5.84 -19.83 14.17
CA ARG A 177 7.09 -20.58 14.39
C ARG A 177 7.32 -20.88 15.87
N THR A 178 6.91 -19.98 16.75
CA THR A 178 6.97 -20.13 18.21
C THR A 178 5.55 -20.25 18.77
N ALA A 179 5.24 -19.66 19.92
CA ALA A 179 3.98 -19.89 20.61
C ALA A 179 2.81 -19.10 20.01
N CYS A 180 1.59 -19.61 20.24
CA CYS A 180 0.37 -18.83 20.11
C CYS A 180 -0.31 -18.70 21.47
N SER A 181 -0.70 -17.48 21.86
CA SER A 181 -1.48 -17.19 23.07
C SER A 181 -2.84 -16.57 22.73
N GLY A 182 -3.80 -16.74 23.64
CA GLY A 182 -5.16 -16.23 23.48
C GLY A 182 -6.07 -17.07 22.58
N THR A 183 -7.25 -16.52 22.30
CA THR A 183 -8.28 -17.18 21.49
C THR A 183 -8.00 -16.95 20.00
N ILE A 184 -7.78 -18.04 19.26
CA ILE A 184 -7.54 -18.01 17.82
C ILE A 184 -8.43 -19.08 17.19
N GLN A 185 -9.27 -18.65 16.26
CA GLN A 185 -10.24 -19.45 15.52
C GLN A 185 -9.82 -19.47 14.05
N SER A 186 -9.51 -20.65 13.53
CA SER A 186 -9.05 -20.84 12.16
C SER A 186 -9.52 -22.18 11.62
N THR A 187 -9.66 -22.29 10.30
CA THR A 187 -9.95 -23.57 9.64
C THR A 187 -8.99 -23.73 8.46
N PRO A 188 -8.08 -24.72 8.48
CA PRO A 188 -7.77 -25.66 9.56
C PRO A 188 -7.33 -25.02 10.89
N THR A 189 -7.38 -25.80 11.98
CA THR A 189 -6.95 -25.36 13.32
C THR A 189 -5.52 -24.83 13.31
N LYS A 190 -5.26 -23.80 14.12
CA LYS A 190 -3.95 -23.13 14.24
C LYS A 190 -2.81 -24.13 14.49
N SER A 191 -1.67 -23.90 13.83
CA SER A 191 -0.44 -24.68 13.98
C SER A 191 0.66 -23.80 14.56
N CYS A 192 0.93 -23.97 15.85
CA CYS A 192 1.91 -23.19 16.59
C CYS A 192 3.10 -24.08 16.98
N ASN A 193 4.23 -23.46 17.34
CA ASN A 193 5.50 -24.11 17.62
C ASN A 193 6.06 -24.86 16.40
N TYR A 194 5.87 -24.28 15.20
CA TYR A 194 6.31 -24.87 13.93
C TYR A 194 7.85 -24.96 13.80
N GLY A 195 8.59 -24.24 14.64
CA GLY A 195 10.05 -24.27 14.72
C GLY A 195 10.73 -23.68 13.49
N SER A 196 11.91 -24.22 13.16
CA SER A 196 12.72 -23.80 12.02
C SER A 196 12.38 -24.50 10.70
N THR A 197 11.38 -25.39 10.69
CA THR A 197 10.94 -26.13 9.49
C THR A 197 10.67 -25.14 8.34
N PRO A 198 11.23 -25.36 7.14
CA PRO A 198 10.96 -24.50 5.99
C PRO A 198 9.46 -24.48 5.65
N ASN A 199 8.92 -23.29 5.40
CA ASN A 199 7.55 -23.13 4.92
C ASN A 199 7.53 -21.87 4.06
N VAL A 200 7.22 -22.05 2.78
CA VAL A 200 7.20 -20.98 1.77
C VAL A 200 6.23 -19.86 2.11
N LEU A 201 5.18 -20.13 2.89
CA LEU A 201 4.25 -19.10 3.38
C LEU A 201 4.90 -18.19 4.43
N GLY A 202 5.97 -18.65 5.09
CA GLY A 202 6.73 -17.88 6.07
C GLY A 202 7.92 -17.13 5.47
N ASP A 203 8.20 -17.29 4.19
CA ASP A 203 9.35 -16.67 3.53
C ASP A 203 8.99 -15.25 3.05
N ASP A 204 9.99 -14.36 3.03
CA ASP A 204 9.83 -13.02 2.45
C ASP A 204 9.59 -13.15 0.94
N PRO A 205 8.45 -12.67 0.38
CA PRO A 205 8.22 -12.74 -1.06
C PRO A 205 9.16 -11.83 -1.87
N ASN A 206 9.97 -11.00 -1.20
CA ASN A 206 11.00 -10.16 -1.80
C ASN A 206 10.46 -9.24 -2.91
N TYR A 207 9.30 -8.62 -2.67
CA TYR A 207 8.73 -7.65 -3.60
C TYR A 207 9.74 -6.54 -3.90
N ALA A 208 9.93 -6.24 -5.18
CA ALA A 208 10.75 -5.13 -5.61
C ALA A 208 9.97 -3.81 -5.49
N PRO A 209 10.63 -2.69 -5.18
CA PRO A 209 10.01 -1.37 -5.28
C PRO A 209 9.62 -1.07 -6.74
N ALA A 210 8.65 -0.18 -6.92
CA ALA A 210 8.15 0.21 -8.24
C ALA A 210 9.15 1.05 -9.05
N ALA A 211 10.20 1.57 -8.40
CA ALA A 211 11.32 2.28 -9.02
C ALA A 211 12.65 1.68 -8.53
N THR A 212 13.69 1.71 -9.37
CA THR A 212 15.05 1.24 -9.05
C THR A 212 15.95 2.33 -8.48
N ASP A 213 15.59 3.59 -8.75
CA ASP A 213 16.28 4.79 -8.30
C ASP A 213 15.26 5.77 -7.70
N PRO A 214 15.69 6.69 -6.80
CA PRO A 214 14.82 7.73 -6.28
C PRO A 214 14.17 8.54 -7.41
N PRO A 215 12.83 8.74 -7.37
CA PRO A 215 12.16 9.67 -8.25
C PRO A 215 12.71 11.10 -8.12
N VAL A 216 12.42 11.95 -9.10
CA VAL A 216 12.80 13.38 -9.08
C VAL A 216 12.37 14.05 -7.77
N HIS A 217 13.24 14.88 -7.20
CA HIS A 217 12.92 15.68 -6.02
C HIS A 217 11.72 16.60 -6.29
N ARG A 218 10.87 16.80 -5.28
CA ARG A 218 9.68 17.64 -5.36
C ARG A 218 9.65 18.61 -4.20
N ASN A 219 9.44 19.88 -4.53
CA ASN A 219 8.99 20.86 -3.55
C ASN A 219 7.57 20.54 -3.08
N LEU A 220 7.29 20.87 -1.82
CA LEU A 220 5.93 20.78 -1.29
C LEU A 220 4.99 21.70 -2.06
N PRO A 221 3.75 21.28 -2.33
CA PRO A 221 2.76 22.14 -2.97
C PRO A 221 2.43 23.34 -2.08
N SER A 222 2.08 24.46 -2.70
CA SER A 222 1.71 25.68 -1.99
C SER A 222 0.48 25.43 -1.13
N CYS A 223 0.55 25.85 0.14
CA CYS A 223 -0.56 25.73 1.07
C CYS A 223 -1.18 27.10 1.36
N THR A 224 -2.21 27.49 0.60
CA THR A 224 -2.72 28.87 0.60
C THR A 224 -4.18 29.02 1.05
N ALA A 225 -4.98 27.96 1.07
CA ALA A 225 -6.40 28.04 1.39
C ALA A 225 -6.95 26.78 2.08
N ALA A 226 -7.80 27.01 3.09
CA ALA A 226 -8.50 25.96 3.82
C ALA A 226 -9.60 25.34 2.96
N ASN A 227 -10.01 24.10 3.27
CA ASN A 227 -11.05 23.37 2.53
C ASN A 227 -10.77 23.31 1.01
N SER A 228 -9.51 23.08 0.64
CA SER A 228 -9.10 23.00 -0.76
C SER A 228 -8.58 21.61 -1.12
N VAL A 229 -8.29 21.37 -2.41
CA VAL A 229 -7.53 20.19 -2.84
C VAL A 229 -6.07 20.60 -2.96
N VAL A 230 -5.21 20.01 -2.15
CA VAL A 230 -3.76 20.19 -2.24
C VAL A 230 -3.17 18.99 -2.96
N THR A 231 -2.60 19.23 -4.14
CA THR A 231 -2.15 18.17 -5.04
C THR A 231 -0.65 17.91 -4.91
N PHE A 232 -0.29 16.67 -4.62
CA PHE A 232 1.08 16.17 -4.66
C PHE A 232 1.36 15.46 -5.99
N LEU A 233 2.56 15.68 -6.52
CA LEU A 233 3.07 14.99 -7.71
C LEU A 233 4.00 13.83 -7.31
N PRO A 234 4.03 12.73 -8.06
CA PRO A 234 5.02 11.67 -7.86
C PRO A 234 6.46 12.21 -7.85
N GLY A 235 7.26 11.75 -6.90
CA GLY A 235 8.59 12.30 -6.64
C GLY A 235 9.15 11.96 -5.26
N THR A 236 10.33 12.50 -4.97
CA THR A 236 11.00 12.41 -3.66
C THR A 236 10.64 13.61 -2.80
N TYR A 237 10.28 13.35 -1.54
CA TYR A 237 9.98 14.36 -0.52
C TYR A 237 10.84 14.10 0.72
N ASP A 238 11.57 15.13 1.16
CA ASP A 238 12.55 15.05 2.26
C ASP A 238 12.26 16.02 3.41
N ASP A 239 11.34 16.98 3.25
CA ASP A 239 10.95 17.94 4.28
C ASP A 239 9.71 17.49 5.06
N VAL A 240 9.95 16.74 6.14
CA VAL A 240 8.89 16.26 7.04
C VAL A 240 8.23 17.39 7.83
N VAL A 241 9.00 18.43 8.17
CA VAL A 241 8.49 19.55 8.98
C VAL A 241 7.52 20.38 8.15
N GLY A 242 7.85 20.67 6.89
CA GLY A 242 6.93 21.31 5.96
C GLY A 242 5.63 20.51 5.75
N LEU A 243 5.74 19.19 5.56
CA LEU A 243 4.58 18.29 5.46
C LEU A 243 3.71 18.29 6.72
N ASN A 244 4.34 18.26 7.90
CA ASN A 244 3.60 18.29 9.15
C ASN A 244 2.90 19.63 9.35
N ASN A 245 3.60 20.74 9.10
CA ASN A 245 3.05 22.09 9.27
C ASN A 245 1.85 22.34 8.34
N MET A 246 1.89 21.84 7.10
CA MET A 246 0.75 22.01 6.19
C MET A 246 -0.46 21.14 6.61
N MET A 247 -0.24 19.97 7.20
CA MET A 247 -1.31 19.04 7.62
C MET A 247 -1.77 19.21 9.07
N GLN A 248 -1.44 20.34 9.71
CA GLN A 248 -1.96 20.71 11.03
C GLN A 248 -3.32 21.43 10.92
N GLY A 249 -4.20 21.25 11.92
CA GLY A 249 -5.53 21.88 11.95
C GLY A 249 -5.55 23.41 12.08
N ASN A 250 -4.39 24.03 12.35
CA ASN A 250 -4.21 25.49 12.37
C ASN A 250 -3.47 26.01 11.12
N SER A 251 -3.17 25.15 10.13
CA SER A 251 -2.50 25.56 8.90
C SER A 251 -3.41 26.37 7.99
N SER A 252 -2.81 27.03 6.99
CA SER A 252 -3.56 27.70 5.92
C SER A 252 -4.38 26.74 5.06
N CYS A 253 -4.17 25.42 5.17
CA CYS A 253 -4.85 24.37 4.43
C CYS A 253 -5.67 23.44 5.32
N LYS A 254 -6.02 23.86 6.53
CA LYS A 254 -6.89 23.07 7.39
C LYS A 254 -8.16 22.59 6.66
N HIS A 255 -8.62 21.40 7.04
CA HIS A 255 -9.76 20.67 6.49
C HIS A 255 -9.68 20.40 4.97
N SER A 256 -8.48 20.45 4.39
CA SER A 256 -8.27 20.18 2.97
C SER A 256 -8.21 18.69 2.66
N THR A 257 -8.35 18.37 1.38
CA THR A 257 -8.05 17.04 0.85
C THR A 257 -6.65 17.03 0.23
N TRP A 258 -5.77 16.19 0.78
CA TRP A 258 -4.40 15.97 0.33
C TRP A 258 -4.39 14.89 -0.74
N TRP A 259 -4.34 15.29 -2.00
CA TRP A 259 -4.39 14.35 -3.11
C TRP A 259 -3.00 13.98 -3.61
N PHE A 260 -2.59 12.74 -3.38
CA PHE A 260 -1.40 12.16 -3.99
C PHE A 260 -1.81 11.48 -5.30
N LYS A 261 -1.46 12.12 -6.43
CA LYS A 261 -1.75 11.58 -7.76
C LYS A 261 -1.12 10.20 -7.96
N PRO A 262 -1.68 9.33 -8.82
CA PRO A 262 -1.08 8.02 -9.11
C PRO A 262 0.40 8.12 -9.51
N GLY A 263 1.23 7.23 -8.96
CA GLY A 263 2.68 7.20 -9.21
C GLY A 263 3.52 6.75 -8.01
N VAL A 264 4.84 6.88 -8.13
CA VAL A 264 5.80 6.48 -7.09
C VAL A 264 6.23 7.69 -6.26
N TYR A 265 6.16 7.55 -4.95
CA TYR A 265 6.59 8.55 -3.98
C TYR A 265 7.69 7.97 -3.13
N TYR A 266 8.77 8.72 -2.94
CA TYR A 266 9.84 8.35 -2.03
C TYR A 266 9.94 9.35 -0.90
N PHE A 267 9.72 8.89 0.32
CA PHE A 267 9.84 9.67 1.54
C PHE A 267 11.17 9.32 2.20
N ASP A 268 12.10 10.27 2.19
CA ASP A 268 13.43 10.16 2.76
C ASP A 268 13.73 11.39 3.60
N PHE A 269 13.14 11.45 4.78
CA PHE A 269 13.22 12.63 5.62
C PHE A 269 14.64 12.80 6.17
N ARG A 270 15.15 14.03 6.01
CA ARG A 270 16.50 14.41 6.45
C ARG A 270 16.46 15.60 7.42
N ASN A 271 15.34 15.83 8.08
CA ASN A 271 15.20 16.91 9.06
C ASN A 271 15.99 16.60 10.35
N ASN A 272 16.11 15.33 10.73
CA ASN A 272 16.75 14.91 11.98
C ASN A 272 17.76 13.77 11.74
N GLY A 273 18.66 13.55 12.72
CA GLY A 273 19.58 12.41 12.75
C GLY A 273 20.97 12.68 12.14
N VAL A 274 21.75 11.60 11.99
CA VAL A 274 23.19 11.62 11.64
C VAL A 274 23.47 12.13 10.21
N ASN A 275 22.51 11.98 9.29
CA ASN A 275 22.60 12.45 7.90
C ASN A 275 21.54 13.52 7.61
N SER A 276 21.30 14.41 8.58
CA SER A 276 20.36 15.51 8.39
C SER A 276 20.85 16.49 7.32
N ASN A 277 19.91 17.06 6.58
CA ASN A 277 20.15 18.17 5.65
C ASN A 277 20.03 19.47 6.45
N PRO A 278 21.13 20.24 6.66
CA PRO A 278 21.08 21.45 7.48
C PRO A 278 20.16 22.55 6.93
N LEU A 279 19.78 22.47 5.65
CA LEU A 279 18.81 23.37 5.04
C LEU A 279 17.37 23.11 5.49
N LEU A 280 17.10 21.94 6.05
CA LEU A 280 15.79 21.57 6.57
C LEU A 280 15.73 21.81 8.08
N PRO A 281 14.64 22.39 8.60
CA PRO A 281 14.49 22.57 10.03
C PRO A 281 14.33 21.21 10.72
N ALA A 282 14.96 21.03 11.88
CA ALA A 282 14.72 19.86 12.72
C ALA A 282 13.32 19.92 13.35
N GLY A 283 12.60 18.80 13.31
CA GLY A 283 11.25 18.66 13.86
C GLY A 283 11.22 18.00 15.23
N PRO A 284 10.21 18.30 16.08
CA PRO A 284 10.05 17.64 17.39
C PRO A 284 9.67 16.16 17.25
N ASP A 285 9.00 15.77 16.17
CA ASP A 285 8.56 14.38 15.91
C ASP A 285 9.62 13.52 15.19
N GLY A 286 10.85 14.03 15.06
CA GLY A 286 11.90 13.40 14.26
C GLY A 286 11.51 13.28 12.80
N ASN A 287 11.93 12.20 12.16
CA ASN A 287 11.62 11.88 10.76
C ASN A 287 10.23 11.23 10.60
N THR A 288 9.19 11.76 11.29
CA THR A 288 7.81 11.25 11.26
C THR A 288 6.88 12.22 10.56
N TRP A 289 6.32 11.80 9.43
CA TRP A 289 5.23 12.52 8.77
C TRP A 289 3.91 12.21 9.46
N THR A 290 3.17 13.24 9.83
CA THR A 290 1.94 13.19 10.61
C THR A 290 0.77 13.78 9.84
N VAL A 291 -0.35 13.07 9.80
CA VAL A 291 -1.62 13.59 9.28
C VAL A 291 -2.49 13.98 10.48
N ASN A 292 -2.50 15.26 10.80
CA ASN A 292 -3.21 15.79 11.98
C ASN A 292 -4.57 16.37 11.64
N ASP A 293 -4.87 16.64 10.38
CA ASP A 293 -6.12 17.25 9.95
C ASP A 293 -6.42 16.99 8.46
N GLY A 294 -7.71 17.01 8.09
CA GLY A 294 -8.18 16.80 6.73
C GLY A 294 -8.17 15.33 6.26
N GLN A 295 -8.31 15.13 4.95
CA GLN A 295 -8.40 13.82 4.32
C GLN A 295 -7.26 13.61 3.32
N LEU A 296 -6.51 12.52 3.43
CA LEU A 296 -5.51 12.12 2.46
C LEU A 296 -6.08 11.05 1.52
N VAL A 297 -6.07 11.35 0.22
CA VAL A 297 -6.46 10.41 -0.82
C VAL A 297 -5.25 10.17 -1.72
N ALA A 298 -4.76 8.94 -1.77
CA ALA A 298 -3.64 8.58 -2.63
C ALA A 298 -4.07 7.57 -3.70
N GLY A 299 -3.92 7.97 -4.96
CA GLY A 299 -4.32 7.19 -6.14
C GLY A 299 -5.32 7.92 -7.03
N THR A 300 -5.97 7.16 -7.92
CA THR A 300 -7.01 7.69 -8.82
C THR A 300 -8.28 7.93 -8.02
N PRO A 301 -8.81 9.16 -7.96
CA PRO A 301 -9.99 9.44 -7.15
C PRO A 301 -11.25 8.88 -7.80
N VAL A 302 -12.20 8.44 -6.97
CA VAL A 302 -13.50 7.92 -7.41
C VAL A 302 -14.65 8.60 -6.66
N ASN A 303 -15.84 8.58 -7.24
CA ASN A 303 -17.07 9.01 -6.56
C ASN A 303 -17.69 7.86 -5.73
N ALA A 304 -18.81 8.13 -5.05
CA ALA A 304 -19.53 7.14 -4.24
C ALA A 304 -20.01 5.89 -5.02
N ALA A 305 -20.14 5.99 -6.35
CA ALA A 305 -20.47 4.85 -7.22
C ALA A 305 -19.23 4.05 -7.67
N GLY A 306 -18.02 4.46 -7.27
CA GLY A 306 -16.75 3.88 -7.69
C GLY A 306 -16.31 4.32 -9.09
N ALA A 307 -16.95 5.33 -9.69
CA ALA A 307 -16.54 5.86 -10.99
C ALA A 307 -15.39 6.86 -10.84
N VAL A 308 -14.38 6.75 -11.70
CA VAL A 308 -13.21 7.63 -11.73
C VAL A 308 -13.63 9.08 -11.97
N ILE A 309 -13.05 9.99 -11.17
CA ILE A 309 -13.25 11.44 -11.28
C ILE A 309 -11.90 12.14 -11.46
N ALA A 310 -11.92 13.42 -11.86
CA ALA A 310 -10.69 14.16 -12.16
C ALA A 310 -9.94 14.67 -10.92
N SER A 311 -10.64 14.83 -9.79
CA SER A 311 -10.12 15.33 -8.51
C SER A 311 -11.02 14.80 -7.39
N PRO A 312 -10.48 14.47 -6.20
CA PRO A 312 -11.31 14.09 -5.06
C PRO A 312 -12.16 15.28 -4.57
N PRO A 313 -13.33 15.01 -3.95
CA PRO A 313 -14.13 16.05 -3.29
C PRO A 313 -13.45 16.58 -2.03
N VAL A 314 -13.91 17.74 -1.53
CA VAL A 314 -13.48 18.31 -0.25
C VAL A 314 -14.70 18.55 0.64
N PRO A 315 -14.82 17.89 1.80
CA PRO A 315 -13.97 16.79 2.26
C PRO A 315 -14.15 15.53 1.41
N ALA A 316 -13.09 14.72 1.33
CA ALA A 316 -13.17 13.38 0.76
C ALA A 316 -13.98 12.45 1.68
N THR A 317 -14.64 11.44 1.12
CA THR A 317 -15.31 10.40 1.91
C THR A 317 -14.36 9.22 2.06
N ILE A 318 -13.82 9.03 3.25
CA ILE A 318 -12.91 7.93 3.54
C ILE A 318 -13.65 6.89 4.38
N PRO A 319 -13.55 5.59 4.02
CA PRO A 319 -12.94 5.04 2.81
C PRO A 319 -13.83 5.19 1.56
N GLY A 320 -13.27 4.90 0.38
CA GLY A 320 -14.00 4.87 -0.90
C GLY A 320 -13.75 6.08 -1.80
N SER A 321 -12.74 6.90 -1.51
CA SER A 321 -12.35 8.05 -2.32
C SER A 321 -11.26 7.74 -3.35
N CYS A 322 -10.61 6.57 -3.31
CA CYS A 322 -9.69 6.12 -4.35
C CYS A 322 -10.07 4.77 -4.99
N ASP A 323 -9.62 4.57 -6.23
CA ASP A 323 -9.93 3.38 -7.05
C ASP A 323 -9.26 2.12 -6.50
N ASN A 324 -10.07 1.18 -6.04
CA ASN A 324 -9.63 0.02 -5.28
C ASN A 324 -9.16 -1.12 -6.21
N PRO A 325 -7.89 -1.55 -6.14
CA PRO A 325 -7.37 -2.63 -6.99
C PRO A 325 -8.02 -4.00 -6.77
N ILE A 326 -8.77 -4.23 -5.68
CA ILE A 326 -9.59 -5.46 -5.51
C ILE A 326 -10.82 -5.44 -6.40
N LYS A 327 -11.40 -4.25 -6.63
CA LYS A 327 -12.68 -4.10 -7.35
C LYS A 327 -12.47 -3.74 -8.82
N ASN A 328 -11.32 -3.16 -9.17
CA ASN A 328 -11.04 -2.68 -10.51
C ASN A 328 -9.63 -3.09 -10.97
N ALA A 329 -9.56 -3.95 -11.99
CA ALA A 329 -8.30 -4.37 -12.61
C ALA A 329 -7.61 -3.26 -13.44
N SER A 330 -8.25 -2.10 -13.61
CA SER A 330 -7.64 -0.91 -14.23
C SER A 330 -7.21 0.13 -13.19
N ALA A 331 -7.29 -0.18 -11.89
CA ALA A 331 -6.95 0.75 -10.83
C ALA A 331 -5.49 1.18 -10.90
N VAL A 332 -5.28 2.49 -11.07
CA VAL A 332 -3.95 3.12 -11.01
C VAL A 332 -3.85 3.88 -9.69
N GLY A 333 -2.88 3.48 -8.87
CA GLY A 333 -2.70 3.96 -7.52
C GLY A 333 -1.31 4.55 -7.29
N VAL A 334 -0.91 4.58 -6.04
CA VAL A 334 0.43 5.00 -5.62
C VAL A 334 1.27 3.83 -5.13
N GLN A 335 2.57 4.06 -5.01
CA GLN A 335 3.41 3.36 -4.05
C GLN A 335 4.17 4.39 -3.22
N PHE A 336 3.96 4.39 -1.92
CA PHE A 336 4.72 5.18 -0.95
C PHE A 336 5.90 4.35 -0.46
N ILE A 337 7.10 4.74 -0.87
CA ILE A 337 8.36 4.12 -0.48
C ILE A 337 8.96 4.93 0.65
N PHE A 338 9.28 4.29 1.77
CA PHE A 338 9.92 4.90 2.92
C PHE A 338 11.36 4.41 3.07
N GLY A 339 12.30 5.35 3.12
CA GLY A 339 13.73 5.10 3.32
C GLY A 339 14.22 5.47 4.72
N ALA A 340 15.37 4.92 5.09
CA ALA A 340 16.06 5.21 6.34
C ALA A 340 15.14 5.08 7.58
N ASP A 341 15.07 6.10 8.42
CA ASP A 341 14.21 6.17 9.61
C ASP A 341 12.93 7.00 9.38
N SER A 342 12.54 7.21 8.12
CA SER A 342 11.31 7.91 7.76
C SER A 342 10.08 7.10 8.19
N ARG A 343 9.12 7.77 8.83
CA ARG A 343 7.91 7.16 9.42
C ARG A 343 6.65 7.91 8.99
N PHE A 344 5.52 7.25 9.10
CA PHE A 344 4.19 7.79 8.80
C PHE A 344 3.21 7.55 9.95
N ALA A 345 2.52 8.59 10.38
CA ALA A 345 1.58 8.54 11.50
C ALA A 345 0.26 9.23 11.16
N VAL A 346 -0.86 8.52 11.39
CA VAL A 346 -2.22 9.06 11.22
C VAL A 346 -2.78 9.44 12.58
N LYS A 347 -2.81 10.74 12.87
CA LYS A 347 -3.16 11.27 14.19
C LYS A 347 -4.63 11.63 14.32
N ALA A 348 -5.08 12.70 13.67
CA ALA A 348 -6.49 13.13 13.75
C ALA A 348 -7.13 13.36 12.37
N GLY A 349 -6.36 13.23 11.29
CA GLY A 349 -6.91 13.18 9.94
C GLY A 349 -7.30 11.77 9.50
N GLU A 350 -7.84 11.68 8.30
CA GLU A 350 -8.29 10.44 7.66
C GLU A 350 -7.43 10.15 6.44
N VAL A 351 -7.12 8.89 6.18
CA VAL A 351 -6.17 8.49 5.13
C VAL A 351 -6.68 7.28 4.38
N GLU A 352 -6.71 7.36 3.05
CA GLU A 352 -6.92 6.22 2.15
C GLU A 352 -5.83 6.17 1.07
N ILE A 353 -5.15 5.03 0.97
CA ILE A 353 -4.05 4.81 0.03
C ILE A 353 -4.38 3.63 -0.89
N CYS A 354 -4.55 3.88 -2.18
CA CYS A 354 -4.77 2.84 -3.18
C CYS A 354 -3.50 2.45 -3.92
N GLY A 355 -3.21 1.15 -4.00
CA GLY A 355 -2.12 0.60 -4.81
C GLY A 355 -2.50 0.45 -6.29
N THR A 356 -1.52 0.31 -7.16
CA THR A 356 -1.76 0.04 -8.59
C THR A 356 -2.00 -1.45 -8.82
N TYR A 357 -3.13 -1.82 -9.41
CA TYR A 357 -3.36 -3.19 -9.83
C TYR A 357 -2.36 -3.60 -10.92
N ARG A 358 -1.81 -4.79 -10.80
CA ARG A 358 -0.96 -5.43 -11.80
C ARG A 358 -1.37 -6.89 -11.89
N VAL A 359 -1.24 -7.48 -13.07
CA VAL A 359 -1.56 -8.90 -13.28
C VAL A 359 -0.50 -9.84 -12.71
N ASP A 360 0.73 -9.36 -12.57
CA ASP A 360 1.93 -10.17 -12.28
C ASP A 360 2.56 -9.87 -10.90
N LYS A 361 2.05 -8.88 -10.17
CA LYS A 361 2.59 -8.50 -8.85
C LYS A 361 1.54 -7.87 -7.95
N ALA A 362 1.72 -8.05 -6.64
CA ALA A 362 0.82 -7.49 -5.65
C ALA A 362 0.77 -5.95 -5.76
N PRO A 363 -0.41 -5.32 -5.57
CA PRO A 363 -0.55 -3.87 -5.60
C PRO A 363 0.02 -3.25 -4.32
N VAL A 364 1.35 -3.18 -4.22
CA VAL A 364 2.02 -2.65 -3.03
C VAL A 364 1.84 -1.13 -2.94
N ALA A 365 1.09 -0.68 -1.95
CA ALA A 365 0.75 0.71 -1.70
C ALA A 365 1.73 1.38 -0.73
N ILE A 366 2.23 0.64 0.27
CA ILE A 366 3.24 1.10 1.23
C ILE A 366 4.43 0.14 1.16
N TYR A 367 5.63 0.69 1.05
CA TYR A 367 6.86 -0.06 0.89
C TYR A 367 7.96 0.48 1.83
N GLY A 368 8.50 -0.36 2.71
CA GLY A 368 9.69 -0.07 3.51
C GLY A 368 10.95 -0.63 2.85
N LEU A 369 11.93 0.22 2.54
CA LEU A 369 13.16 -0.19 1.86
C LEU A 369 13.99 -1.18 2.67
N LYS A 370 14.47 -2.25 2.03
CA LYS A 370 15.34 -3.24 2.69
C LYS A 370 16.82 -2.87 2.65
N SER A 371 17.24 -2.17 1.60
CA SER A 371 18.64 -1.97 1.26
C SER A 371 18.81 -0.64 0.53
N GLY A 372 20.07 -0.27 0.32
CA GLY A 372 20.46 1.02 -0.22
C GLY A 372 21.10 1.89 0.87
N ALA A 373 22.00 2.78 0.46
CA ALA A 373 22.75 3.64 1.35
C ALA A 373 23.15 4.92 0.62
N ASP A 374 23.42 5.97 1.39
CA ASP A 374 24.05 7.18 0.88
C ASP A 374 25.44 6.86 0.32
N THR A 375 25.76 7.41 -0.86
CA THR A 375 27.11 7.33 -1.44
C THR A 375 27.61 8.74 -1.70
N PRO A 376 28.52 9.28 -0.87
CA PRO A 376 29.08 10.61 -1.09
C PRO A 376 29.83 10.70 -2.42
N THR A 377 29.63 11.80 -3.14
CA THR A 377 30.43 12.20 -4.30
C THR A 377 31.40 13.29 -3.87
N SER A 378 32.69 13.10 -4.17
CA SER A 378 33.76 14.03 -3.76
C SER A 378 34.52 14.56 -4.97
N TRP A 379 34.61 15.89 -5.05
CA TRP A 379 35.46 16.64 -5.97
C TRP A 379 36.59 17.26 -5.17
N THR A 380 37.62 16.48 -4.90
CA THR A 380 38.76 16.84 -4.03
C THR A 380 40.09 16.52 -4.74
N GLY A 381 41.20 17.07 -4.22
CA GLY A 381 42.53 16.81 -4.74
C GLY A 381 42.69 17.18 -6.21
N ALA A 382 43.09 16.21 -7.04
CA ALA A 382 43.22 16.40 -8.49
C ALA A 382 41.88 16.62 -9.21
N ASN A 383 40.77 16.19 -8.61
CA ASN A 383 39.41 16.36 -9.15
C ASN A 383 38.67 17.56 -8.53
N ALA A 384 39.37 18.40 -7.76
CA ALA A 384 38.80 19.61 -7.19
C ALA A 384 38.39 20.58 -8.30
N LEU A 385 37.43 21.46 -7.99
CA LEU A 385 36.99 22.49 -8.91
C LEU A 385 38.08 23.56 -9.03
N ALA A 386 38.53 23.83 -10.25
CA ALA A 386 39.56 24.80 -10.54
C ALA A 386 39.03 25.93 -11.42
N MET A 387 39.75 27.06 -11.42
CA MET A 387 39.47 28.15 -12.34
C MET A 387 39.63 27.74 -13.79
N THR A 388 38.82 28.33 -14.68
CA THR A 388 38.96 28.15 -16.14
C THR A 388 39.46 29.39 -16.85
N ALA A 389 39.36 30.57 -16.22
CA ALA A 389 39.84 31.82 -16.78
C ALA A 389 40.11 32.87 -15.69
N VAL A 390 40.96 33.83 -15.99
CA VAL A 390 41.10 35.07 -15.22
C VAL A 390 39.94 36.00 -15.57
N ASP A 391 39.25 36.54 -14.57
CA ASP A 391 38.22 37.56 -14.77
C ASP A 391 38.83 38.96 -14.75
N THR A 392 39.69 39.24 -13.77
CA THR A 392 40.45 40.48 -13.66
C THR A 392 41.74 40.21 -12.90
N ALA A 393 42.89 40.46 -13.55
CA ALA A 393 44.21 40.23 -12.93
C ALA A 393 44.50 41.21 -11.78
N GLY A 394 43.89 42.40 -11.81
CA GLY A 394 44.09 43.45 -10.82
C GLY A 394 45.57 43.82 -10.67
N ALA A 395 46.12 43.68 -9.47
CA ALA A 395 47.52 44.00 -9.19
C ALA A 395 48.49 42.82 -9.43
N PHE A 396 47.96 41.63 -9.73
CA PHE A 396 48.75 40.43 -9.92
C PHE A 396 49.23 40.30 -11.37
N THR A 397 50.48 39.86 -11.52
CA THR A 397 51.08 39.40 -12.78
C THR A 397 50.91 37.88 -12.89
N ASN A 398 50.86 37.36 -14.12
CA ASN A 398 50.68 35.94 -14.42
C ASN A 398 49.48 35.29 -13.71
N ALA A 399 48.36 36.01 -13.58
CA ALA A 399 47.17 35.54 -12.86
C ALA A 399 46.57 34.21 -13.40
N ALA A 400 46.93 33.79 -14.61
CA ALA A 400 46.52 32.50 -15.17
C ALA A 400 47.19 31.29 -14.48
N ASP A 401 48.35 31.51 -13.85
CA ASP A 401 49.13 30.45 -13.17
C ASP A 401 48.40 29.92 -11.92
N ILE A 402 47.38 30.63 -11.42
CA ILE A 402 46.51 30.22 -10.28
C ILE A 402 45.72 28.92 -10.58
N ALA A 403 45.70 28.45 -11.84
CA ALA A 403 44.84 27.35 -12.28
C ALA A 403 45.17 25.99 -11.66
N ALA A 404 46.43 25.73 -11.27
CA ALA A 404 46.88 24.43 -10.79
C ALA A 404 48.05 24.56 -9.81
N PRO A 405 48.24 23.60 -8.88
CA PRO A 405 49.37 23.61 -7.94
C PRO A 405 50.64 23.04 -8.58
N ASP A 406 51.18 23.72 -9.57
CA ASP A 406 52.33 23.24 -10.33
C ASP A 406 53.64 23.98 -9.99
N GLY A 407 53.57 24.94 -9.06
CA GLY A 407 54.69 25.77 -8.64
C GLY A 407 54.86 27.04 -9.48
N GLN A 408 54.01 27.27 -10.48
CA GLN A 408 53.94 28.55 -11.19
C GLN A 408 53.16 29.57 -10.36
N LEU A 409 53.66 30.80 -10.30
CA LEU A 409 53.17 31.78 -9.33
C LEU A 409 52.58 33.01 -10.01
N ALA A 410 51.32 33.30 -9.68
CA ALA A 410 50.80 34.64 -9.81
C ALA A 410 51.35 35.51 -8.68
N THR A 411 51.90 36.68 -9.04
CA THR A 411 52.61 37.53 -8.06
C THR A 411 52.17 38.98 -8.09
N TRP A 412 52.13 39.59 -6.90
CA TRP A 412 51.95 41.02 -6.74
C TRP A 412 53.05 41.61 -5.87
N THR A 413 53.84 42.54 -6.41
CA THR A 413 54.89 43.24 -5.68
C THR A 413 54.37 44.53 -5.06
N LYS A 414 54.50 44.62 -3.73
CA LYS A 414 54.29 45.86 -2.97
C LYS A 414 55.63 46.50 -2.64
N ALA A 415 55.85 47.72 -3.14
CA ALA A 415 57.11 48.44 -2.97
C ALA A 415 57.14 49.39 -1.75
N GLY A 416 55.98 49.87 -1.27
CA GLY A 416 55.88 50.89 -0.22
C GLY A 416 55.68 50.33 1.19
N ASN A 417 55.93 51.17 2.21
CA ASN A 417 55.64 50.89 3.63
C ASN A 417 54.21 51.25 4.06
N ASN A 418 53.42 51.87 3.20
CA ASN A 418 52.01 52.16 3.45
C ASN A 418 51.15 50.89 3.31
N THR A 419 49.96 50.86 3.89
CA THR A 419 48.99 49.79 3.64
C THR A 419 48.54 49.85 2.18
N GLN A 420 48.62 48.73 1.46
CA GLN A 420 48.08 48.60 0.10
C GLN A 420 47.30 47.30 -0.04
N THR A 421 46.36 47.29 -0.98
CA THR A 421 45.53 46.13 -1.27
C THR A 421 45.76 45.69 -2.71
N GLY A 422 46.12 44.43 -2.89
CA GLY A 422 46.21 43.78 -4.19
C GLY A 422 45.11 42.75 -4.31
N THR A 423 44.41 42.77 -5.44
CA THR A 423 43.30 41.84 -5.71
C THR A 423 43.50 41.14 -7.04
N VAL A 424 43.11 39.87 -7.11
CA VAL A 424 42.94 39.12 -8.36
C VAL A 424 41.59 38.41 -8.32
N THR A 425 40.86 38.44 -9.43
CA THR A 425 39.59 37.72 -9.57
C THR A 425 39.70 36.70 -10.68
N VAL A 426 39.43 35.45 -10.34
CA VAL A 426 39.40 34.32 -11.26
C VAL A 426 37.97 33.78 -11.34
N LYS A 427 37.65 33.12 -12.45
CA LYS A 427 36.30 32.61 -12.72
C LYS A 427 36.35 31.21 -13.33
N GLY A 428 35.16 30.61 -13.31
CA GLY A 428 35.00 29.21 -13.63
C GLY A 428 35.33 28.39 -12.40
N TYR A 429 34.47 27.46 -12.05
CA TYR A 429 34.70 26.41 -11.05
C TYR A 429 33.69 25.31 -11.40
N PRO A 430 33.66 24.86 -12.67
CA PRO A 430 32.52 24.11 -13.18
C PRO A 430 32.50 22.72 -12.54
N PRO A 431 31.33 22.22 -12.13
CA PRO A 431 31.20 20.86 -11.66
C PRO A 431 31.60 19.87 -12.76
N SER A 432 32.24 18.76 -12.40
CA SER A 432 32.65 17.72 -13.36
C SER A 432 31.45 16.91 -13.90
N SER A 433 30.34 16.91 -13.17
CA SER A 433 29.05 16.35 -13.57
C SER A 433 27.90 17.16 -12.96
N ALA A 434 26.71 17.08 -13.56
CA ALA A 434 25.53 17.75 -13.00
C ALA A 434 25.21 17.21 -11.60
N ILE A 435 24.97 18.11 -10.64
CA ILE A 435 24.55 17.74 -9.28
C ILE A 435 23.04 17.45 -9.31
N PRO A 436 22.59 16.26 -8.89
CA PRO A 436 21.16 15.97 -8.78
C PRO A 436 20.47 16.91 -7.77
N GLU A 437 19.27 17.41 -8.13
CA GLU A 437 18.41 18.15 -7.19
C GLU A 437 18.08 17.27 -5.96
N GLY A 438 18.04 17.88 -4.78
CA GLY A 438 17.91 17.21 -3.48
C GLY A 438 19.25 16.77 -2.85
N SER A 439 20.39 17.04 -3.50
CA SER A 439 21.71 16.71 -2.92
C SER A 439 21.99 17.47 -1.62
N VAL A 440 22.65 16.82 -0.66
CA VAL A 440 23.07 17.44 0.60
C VAL A 440 24.57 17.73 0.55
N LEU A 441 24.95 19.01 0.70
CA LEU A 441 26.37 19.40 0.75
C LEU A 441 26.95 19.03 2.12
N ALA A 442 27.86 18.06 2.15
CA ALA A 442 28.45 17.53 3.38
C ALA A 442 29.77 18.23 3.77
N SER A 443 30.55 18.68 2.78
CA SER A 443 31.77 19.46 2.99
C SER A 443 31.99 20.42 1.83
N ALA A 444 32.48 21.61 2.13
CA ALA A 444 32.96 22.56 1.13
C ALA A 444 34.20 23.28 1.67
N LYS A 445 35.30 23.22 0.93
CA LYS A 445 36.57 23.81 1.30
C LYS A 445 37.15 24.62 0.16
N LEU A 446 37.77 25.74 0.49
CA LEU A 446 38.67 26.46 -0.40
C LEU A 446 40.10 26.03 -0.06
N VAL A 447 40.81 25.46 -1.02
CA VAL A 447 42.22 25.12 -0.91
C VAL A 447 43.04 26.20 -1.61
N ALA A 448 43.80 26.96 -0.82
CA ALA A 448 44.65 28.04 -1.31
C ALA A 448 46.13 27.68 -1.11
N VAL A 449 46.92 27.72 -2.18
CA VAL A 449 48.38 27.63 -2.10
C VAL A 449 48.95 29.01 -2.30
N HIS A 450 49.48 29.62 -1.24
CA HIS A 450 49.87 31.04 -1.22
C HIS A 450 51.04 31.30 -0.26
N GLY A 451 51.64 32.50 -0.34
CA GLY A 451 52.66 32.93 0.61
C GLY A 451 53.30 34.27 0.25
N ASN A 452 53.89 34.92 1.25
CA ASN A 452 54.50 36.24 1.10
C ASN A 452 56.03 36.18 1.21
N SER A 453 56.76 36.93 0.40
CA SER A 453 58.23 36.91 0.42
C SER A 453 58.88 37.57 1.63
N ALA A 454 58.13 38.36 2.41
CA ALA A 454 58.64 39.04 3.60
C ALA A 454 58.14 38.40 4.91
N GLY A 455 57.01 37.68 4.88
CA GLY A 455 56.40 37.03 6.04
C GLY A 455 55.83 38.03 7.05
N SER A 456 54.54 37.89 7.38
CA SER A 456 53.87 38.81 8.31
C SER A 456 52.54 38.25 8.79
N THR A 457 52.34 38.28 10.11
CA THR A 457 51.01 38.07 10.73
C THR A 457 50.17 39.35 10.76
N GLN A 458 50.69 40.48 10.26
CA GLN A 458 49.96 41.75 10.21
C GLN A 458 49.15 41.92 8.92
N ASP A 459 49.39 41.04 7.95
CA ASP A 459 48.69 41.01 6.67
C ASP A 459 47.26 40.51 6.87
N SER A 460 46.35 40.99 6.04
CA SER A 460 44.97 40.52 6.03
C SER A 460 44.67 39.95 4.66
N LEU A 461 44.55 38.62 4.61
CA LEU A 461 44.27 37.87 3.40
C LEU A 461 42.81 37.40 3.45
N SER A 462 42.12 37.54 2.34
CA SER A 462 40.70 37.16 2.25
C SER A 462 40.35 36.69 0.85
N VAL A 463 39.33 35.83 0.79
CA VAL A 463 38.77 35.34 -0.46
C VAL A 463 37.27 35.57 -0.46
N GLN A 464 36.77 36.29 -1.46
CA GLN A 464 35.36 36.42 -1.74
C GLN A 464 34.95 35.37 -2.77
N LEU A 465 34.04 34.47 -2.39
CA LEU A 465 33.39 33.54 -3.29
C LEU A 465 32.10 34.16 -3.81
N SER A 466 31.89 34.10 -5.12
CA SER A 466 30.68 34.55 -5.80
C SER A 466 30.13 33.42 -6.69
N PRO A 467 29.40 32.44 -6.10
CA PRO A 467 28.76 31.37 -6.88
C PRO A 467 27.74 31.92 -7.87
N THR A 468 27.67 31.35 -9.07
CA THR A 468 26.67 31.74 -10.08
C THR A 468 25.27 31.45 -9.55
N GLY A 469 24.40 32.47 -9.54
CA GLY A 469 23.04 32.35 -8.98
C GLY A 469 22.96 32.38 -7.45
N GLY A 470 24.10 32.61 -6.76
CA GLY A 470 24.18 32.70 -5.30
C GLY A 470 24.58 34.09 -4.80
N THR A 471 24.53 34.27 -3.48
CA THR A 471 24.95 35.52 -2.82
C THR A 471 26.45 35.45 -2.50
N PRO A 472 27.26 36.44 -2.91
CA PRO A 472 28.68 36.48 -2.58
C PRO A 472 28.94 36.51 -1.07
N TYR A 473 30.02 35.86 -0.63
CA TYR A 473 30.47 35.87 0.76
C TYR A 473 31.99 35.79 0.84
N THR A 474 32.57 36.24 1.96
CA THR A 474 34.02 36.34 2.14
C THR A 474 34.48 35.47 3.30
N VAL A 475 35.62 34.80 3.11
CA VAL A 475 36.33 34.04 4.14
C VAL A 475 37.75 34.57 4.31
N THR A 476 38.30 34.43 5.51
CA THR A 476 39.67 34.82 5.81
C THR A 476 40.62 33.71 5.39
N VAL A 477 41.76 34.09 4.80
CA VAL A 477 42.88 33.19 4.52
C VAL A 477 43.94 33.40 5.60
N PRO A 478 44.51 32.35 6.21
CA PRO A 478 45.60 32.50 7.17
C PRO A 478 46.80 33.25 6.59
N SER A 479 47.47 34.05 7.41
CA SER A 479 48.74 34.73 7.07
C SER A 479 49.86 34.24 7.99
N TYR A 480 51.07 34.10 7.46
CA TYR A 480 52.19 33.48 8.17
C TYR A 480 53.39 34.42 8.31
N ASN A 481 54.09 34.33 9.45
CA ASN A 481 55.33 35.07 9.70
C ASN A 481 56.56 34.33 9.16
N ASP A 482 56.48 33.84 7.92
CA ASP A 482 57.59 33.19 7.22
C ASP A 482 57.50 33.44 5.72
N THR A 483 58.47 32.91 4.97
CA THR A 483 58.57 33.11 3.51
C THR A 483 58.21 31.87 2.70
N ALA A 484 57.65 30.84 3.33
CA ALA A 484 57.27 29.59 2.68
C ALA A 484 55.96 29.75 1.89
N MET A 485 55.73 28.83 0.95
CA MET A 485 54.39 28.62 0.38
C MET A 485 53.61 27.70 1.30
N HIS A 486 52.40 28.09 1.67
CA HIS A 486 51.49 27.32 2.53
C HIS A 486 50.33 26.81 1.72
N THR A 487 49.83 25.62 2.09
CA THR A 487 48.58 25.08 1.56
C THR A 487 47.53 25.10 2.66
N ASP A 488 46.60 26.04 2.54
CA ASP A 488 45.50 26.21 3.50
C ASP A 488 44.21 25.60 2.98
N SER A 489 43.53 24.84 3.84
CA SER A 489 42.19 24.30 3.60
C SER A 489 41.20 25.06 4.47
N ILE A 490 40.47 26.01 3.87
CA ILE A 490 39.53 26.90 4.56
C ILE A 490 38.11 26.36 4.41
N ASP A 491 37.38 26.24 5.51
CA ASP A 491 35.96 25.85 5.49
C ASP A 491 35.12 26.97 4.85
N ILE A 492 34.38 26.63 3.79
CA ILE A 492 33.45 27.51 3.08
C ILE A 492 32.02 26.96 3.06
N LEU A 493 31.73 25.93 3.87
CA LEU A 493 30.44 25.27 4.00
C LEU A 493 29.39 26.15 4.67
N GLN A 494 29.82 27.12 5.49
CA GLN A 494 28.96 28.04 6.26
C GLN A 494 27.93 27.28 7.10
N GLY A 495 28.36 26.22 7.80
CA GLY A 495 27.47 25.39 8.63
C GLY A 495 26.43 24.58 7.84
N GLY A 496 26.57 24.48 6.51
CA GLY A 496 25.69 23.69 5.64
C GLY A 496 24.40 24.41 5.23
N THR A 497 24.25 25.69 5.60
CA THR A 497 23.06 26.51 5.28
C THR A 497 23.35 27.65 4.31
N GLY A 498 24.63 27.85 3.97
CA GLY A 498 25.12 28.90 3.09
C GLY A 498 24.70 28.75 1.63
N THR A 499 25.11 29.72 0.81
CA THR A 499 24.69 29.79 -0.59
C THR A 499 25.12 28.59 -1.42
N LEU A 500 26.29 27.97 -1.13
CA LEU A 500 26.74 26.77 -1.83
C LEU A 500 25.84 25.58 -1.54
N ALA A 501 25.46 25.37 -0.26
CA ALA A 501 24.56 24.30 0.12
C ALA A 501 23.20 24.45 -0.58
N GLN A 502 22.66 25.68 -0.64
CA GLN A 502 21.40 25.98 -1.34
C GLN A 502 21.47 25.68 -2.84
N LEU A 503 22.56 26.07 -3.51
CA LEU A 503 22.74 25.82 -4.94
C LEU A 503 22.94 24.32 -5.24
N VAL A 504 23.68 23.60 -4.39
CA VAL A 504 23.88 22.15 -4.49
C VAL A 504 22.56 21.41 -4.26
N ASN A 505 21.78 21.79 -3.25
CA ASN A 505 20.47 21.20 -2.99
C ASN A 505 19.47 21.44 -4.13
N LYS A 506 19.51 22.61 -4.76
CA LYS A 506 18.70 22.89 -5.96
C LYS A 506 19.24 22.25 -7.25
N GLY A 507 20.42 21.62 -7.23
CA GLY A 507 21.08 21.12 -8.44
C GLY A 507 21.47 22.22 -9.44
N THR A 508 21.63 23.47 -8.99
CA THR A 508 21.85 24.66 -9.85
C THR A 508 23.26 25.23 -9.76
N TYR A 509 24.14 24.65 -8.93
CA TYR A 509 25.53 25.07 -8.87
C TYR A 509 26.25 24.83 -10.20
N ALA A 510 26.71 25.91 -10.83
CA ALA A 510 27.38 25.88 -12.14
C ALA A 510 28.78 26.53 -12.11
N GLY A 511 29.38 26.63 -10.92
CA GLY A 511 30.64 27.34 -10.66
C GLY A 511 30.44 28.76 -10.14
N GLY A 512 31.44 29.62 -10.32
CA GLY A 512 31.39 31.00 -9.83
C GLY A 512 32.68 31.78 -10.08
N LYS A 513 32.85 32.86 -9.32
CA LYS A 513 34.08 33.64 -9.24
C LYS A 513 34.71 33.53 -7.86
N VAL A 514 36.02 33.65 -7.81
CA VAL A 514 36.82 33.70 -6.58
C VAL A 514 37.72 34.93 -6.69
N ALA A 515 37.55 35.87 -5.78
CA ALA A 515 38.38 37.06 -5.68
C ALA A 515 39.29 36.94 -4.45
N TYR A 516 40.60 36.84 -4.68
CA TYR A 516 41.60 36.87 -3.63
C TYR A 516 42.07 38.30 -3.41
N SER A 517 42.12 38.73 -2.15
CA SER A 517 42.54 40.07 -1.74
C SER A 517 43.59 39.97 -0.62
N ALA A 518 44.76 40.55 -0.88
CA ALA A 518 45.83 40.69 0.09
C ALA A 518 45.98 42.16 0.51
N VAL A 519 45.82 42.44 1.80
CA VAL A 519 46.12 43.74 2.40
C VAL A 519 47.45 43.65 3.13
N LEU A 520 48.49 44.21 2.51
CA LEU A 520 49.86 44.14 3.01
C LEU A 520 50.26 45.46 3.68
N LYS A 521 50.97 45.38 4.80
CA LYS A 521 51.45 46.56 5.56
C LYS A 521 52.95 46.83 5.44
N HIS A 522 53.69 45.92 4.83
CA HIS A 522 55.13 46.03 4.57
C HIS A 522 55.43 45.81 3.08
N PRO A 523 56.64 46.17 2.59
CA PRO A 523 57.08 45.78 1.26
C PRO A 523 57.28 44.27 1.18
N GLY A 524 56.99 43.67 0.02
CA GLY A 524 57.04 42.23 -0.18
C GLY A 524 56.38 41.80 -1.48
N ILE A 525 56.48 40.52 -1.80
CA ILE A 525 55.84 39.90 -2.96
C ILE A 525 54.81 38.90 -2.43
N GLU A 526 53.54 39.18 -2.69
CA GLU A 526 52.46 38.22 -2.51
C GLU A 526 52.47 37.21 -3.64
N ARG A 527 52.32 35.92 -3.33
CA ARG A 527 52.41 34.82 -4.30
C ARG A 527 51.23 33.88 -4.12
N ILE A 528 50.62 33.50 -5.23
CA ILE A 528 49.53 32.53 -5.29
C ILE A 528 49.88 31.51 -6.36
N ASP A 529 49.85 30.24 -5.98
CA ASP A 529 50.06 29.10 -6.87
C ASP A 529 48.71 28.48 -7.28
N SER A 530 47.79 28.26 -6.33
CA SER A 530 46.44 27.78 -6.71
C SER A 530 45.32 28.19 -5.78
N LEU A 531 44.12 28.34 -6.37
CA LEU A 531 42.85 28.53 -5.66
C LEU A 531 41.83 27.51 -6.18
N ARG A 532 41.56 26.46 -5.39
CA ARG A 532 40.66 25.35 -5.75
C ARG A 532 39.52 25.21 -4.75
N ILE A 533 38.37 24.77 -5.23
CA ILE A 533 37.20 24.48 -4.40
C ILE A 533 37.01 22.97 -4.34
N GLU A 534 37.05 22.42 -3.13
CA GLU A 534 36.74 21.03 -2.87
C GLU A 534 35.32 20.89 -2.33
N LEU A 535 34.51 20.04 -2.96
CA LEU A 535 33.14 19.76 -2.51
C LEU A 535 32.97 18.26 -2.27
N THR A 536 32.27 17.91 -1.20
CA THR A 536 31.70 16.57 -1.00
C THR A 536 30.21 16.71 -0.76
N PHE A 537 29.39 16.05 -1.56
CA PHE A 537 27.93 16.08 -1.43
C PHE A 537 27.35 14.66 -1.52
N VAL A 538 26.16 14.48 -0.97
CA VAL A 538 25.42 13.23 -0.97
C VAL A 538 24.22 13.39 -1.90
N PRO A 539 24.22 12.76 -3.10
CA PRO A 539 23.06 12.78 -3.96
C PRO A 539 21.90 11.97 -3.36
N PRO A 540 20.63 12.23 -3.77
CA PRO A 540 19.51 11.38 -3.39
C PRO A 540 19.76 9.92 -3.77
N ALA A 541 19.55 9.02 -2.81
CA ALA A 541 19.69 7.58 -2.98
C ALA A 541 18.56 6.86 -2.24
N PHE A 542 18.23 5.64 -2.68
CA PHE A 542 17.41 4.77 -1.85
C PHE A 542 18.22 4.37 -0.62
N ARG A 543 17.64 4.58 0.56
CA ARG A 543 18.23 4.21 1.85
C ARG A 543 17.41 3.09 2.46
N GLY A 544 18.04 1.95 2.73
CA GLY A 544 17.38 0.87 3.46
C GLY A 544 16.91 1.35 4.83
N SER A 545 15.83 0.75 5.36
CA SER A 545 15.33 1.05 6.69
C SER A 545 16.47 0.99 7.71
N SER A 546 16.58 2.03 8.54
CA SER A 546 17.69 2.23 9.47
C SER A 546 17.23 3.00 10.71
N GLY A 547 18.15 3.24 11.64
CA GLY A 547 17.83 4.00 12.85
C GLY A 547 16.76 3.28 13.66
N CYS A 548 15.80 4.05 14.17
CA CYS A 548 14.90 3.52 15.18
C CYS A 548 13.85 2.54 14.60
N VAL A 549 13.47 2.64 13.32
CA VAL A 549 12.48 1.71 12.70
C VAL A 549 12.95 0.26 12.65
N THR A 550 14.28 0.07 12.67
CA THR A 550 14.92 -1.24 12.74
C THR A 550 15.30 -1.68 14.15
N SER A 551 15.03 -0.87 15.18
CA SER A 551 15.34 -1.21 16.57
C SER A 551 14.49 -2.39 17.07
N THR A 552 15.12 -3.25 17.85
CA THR A 552 14.58 -4.53 18.32
C THR A 552 14.91 -4.74 19.80
N PRO A 553 14.06 -5.39 20.60
CA PRO A 553 12.69 -5.81 20.29
C PRO A 553 11.73 -4.62 20.26
N TYR A 554 10.66 -4.74 19.48
CA TYR A 554 9.53 -3.84 19.44
C TYR A 554 8.45 -4.35 20.41
N ALA A 555 8.14 -3.54 21.42
CA ALA A 555 7.24 -3.90 22.52
C ALA A 555 5.87 -3.21 22.45
N GLY A 556 5.56 -2.52 21.35
CA GLY A 556 4.33 -1.74 21.18
C GLY A 556 4.23 -0.52 22.08
N GLY A 557 3.09 0.18 22.02
CA GLY A 557 2.73 1.25 22.96
C GLY A 557 2.20 2.54 22.32
N GLY A 558 1.90 2.57 21.01
CA GLY A 558 1.34 3.74 20.34
C GLY A 558 2.30 4.94 20.25
N GLU A 559 1.75 6.16 20.30
CA GLU A 559 2.40 7.46 20.06
C GLU A 559 3.53 7.87 21.03
N ALA A 560 3.82 7.12 22.09
CA ALA A 560 4.96 7.48 22.93
C ALA A 560 6.22 7.53 22.06
N ALA A 561 6.96 8.65 22.09
CA ALA A 561 8.11 8.94 21.23
C ALA A 561 9.23 7.88 21.24
N ALA A 562 9.12 6.86 22.12
CA ALA A 562 9.96 5.67 22.17
C ALA A 562 9.57 4.57 21.14
N ASN A 563 8.44 4.68 20.44
CA ASN A 563 7.93 3.64 19.54
C ASN A 563 8.26 3.93 18.07
N CYS A 564 8.99 3.01 17.48
CA CYS A 564 9.58 3.14 16.15
C CYS A 564 8.99 2.15 15.14
N SER A 565 7.67 2.20 14.98
CA SER A 565 7.00 1.61 13.83
C SER A 565 7.19 2.47 12.58
N LEU A 566 7.16 1.84 11.41
CA LEU A 566 7.14 2.55 10.12
C LEU A 566 5.82 3.29 9.91
N VAL A 567 4.72 2.63 10.26
CA VAL A 567 3.36 3.19 10.17
C VAL A 567 2.69 3.10 11.53
N THR A 568 2.10 4.21 11.94
CA THR A 568 1.33 4.33 13.18
C THR A 568 -0.06 4.89 12.92
N ALA A 569 -1.09 4.31 13.53
CA ALA A 569 -2.39 4.95 13.68
C ALA A 569 -2.70 5.07 15.17
N VAL A 570 -3.08 6.27 15.63
CA VAL A 570 -3.16 6.59 17.06
C VAL A 570 -4.55 6.37 17.63
N ASN A 571 -4.70 6.36 18.95
CA ASN A 571 -6.03 6.29 19.56
C ASN A 571 -6.71 7.67 19.58
N ASN A 572 -7.31 8.10 18.48
CA ASN A 572 -8.10 9.34 18.40
C ASN A 572 -9.49 9.05 17.82
N SER A 573 -10.55 9.73 18.25
CA SER A 573 -11.91 9.46 17.78
C SER A 573 -12.17 9.89 16.33
N GLY A 574 -11.32 10.75 15.77
CA GLY A 574 -11.47 11.27 14.41
C GLY A 574 -10.54 10.62 13.37
N ASN A 575 -9.66 9.70 13.75
CA ASN A 575 -8.71 9.15 12.80
C ASN A 575 -9.22 7.92 12.06
N GLN A 576 -8.90 7.85 10.77
CA GLN A 576 -9.18 6.68 9.95
C GLN A 576 -7.98 6.39 9.07
N PHE A 577 -7.62 5.11 8.95
CA PHE A 577 -6.49 4.69 8.13
C PHE A 577 -6.88 3.48 7.29
N TYR A 578 -6.79 3.62 5.98
CA TYR A 578 -7.17 2.61 5.01
C TYR A 578 -6.08 2.44 3.95
N VAL A 579 -5.73 1.18 3.68
CA VAL A 579 -4.80 0.83 2.60
C VAL A 579 -5.48 -0.15 1.66
N GLN A 580 -5.83 0.33 0.47
CA GLN A 580 -6.35 -0.46 -0.64
C GLN A 580 -5.19 -1.02 -1.48
N GLY A 581 -4.36 -1.86 -0.85
CA GLY A 581 -3.15 -2.44 -1.45
C GLY A 581 -2.23 -3.06 -0.39
N THR A 582 -1.22 -3.81 -0.82
CA THR A 582 -0.30 -4.49 0.09
C THR A 582 0.56 -3.48 0.84
N THR A 583 0.70 -3.67 2.15
CA THR A 583 1.73 -3.02 2.97
C THR A 583 2.93 -3.97 3.08
N TYR A 584 4.09 -3.56 2.57
CA TYR A 584 5.31 -4.37 2.57
C TYR A 584 6.44 -3.63 3.31
N ALA A 585 6.66 -3.97 4.58
CA ALA A 585 7.62 -3.35 5.49
C ALA A 585 8.49 -4.40 6.21
N PRO A 586 9.27 -5.22 5.48
CA PRO A 586 9.89 -6.45 5.99
C PRO A 586 10.88 -6.25 7.15
N LYS A 587 11.43 -5.04 7.32
CA LYS A 587 12.39 -4.69 8.38
C LYS A 587 11.80 -3.85 9.52
N ALA A 588 10.53 -3.44 9.42
CA ALA A 588 9.94 -2.49 10.36
C ALA A 588 8.66 -3.02 11.00
N ALA A 589 8.36 -2.51 12.20
CA ALA A 589 7.09 -2.76 12.87
C ALA A 589 5.98 -1.88 12.30
N LEU A 590 4.73 -2.33 12.42
CA LEU A 590 3.52 -1.55 12.17
C LEU A 590 2.72 -1.53 13.48
N ASP A 591 2.26 -0.35 13.92
CA ASP A 591 1.47 -0.20 15.17
C ASP A 591 0.18 0.56 14.88
N ILE A 592 -0.90 -0.21 14.75
CA ILE A 592 -2.17 0.29 14.23
C ILE A 592 -3.20 0.26 15.34
N THR A 593 -3.56 1.44 15.86
CA THR A 593 -4.74 1.57 16.69
C THR A 593 -5.96 1.82 15.81
N LEU A 594 -6.96 0.95 15.97
CA LEU A 594 -8.26 1.01 15.34
C LEU A 594 -9.26 1.49 16.39
N ASN A 595 -9.69 2.74 16.29
CA ASN A 595 -10.67 3.32 17.19
C ASN A 595 -12.01 3.47 16.47
N ASN A 596 -13.07 2.85 17.01
CA ASN A 596 -14.42 2.86 16.41
C ASN A 596 -14.44 2.49 14.92
N ALA A 597 -13.52 1.63 14.47
CA ALA A 597 -13.44 1.24 13.06
C ALA A 597 -14.72 0.51 12.63
N ALA A 598 -15.33 1.00 11.54
CA ALA A 598 -16.57 0.47 10.99
C ALA A 598 -16.37 -0.37 9.72
N GLU A 599 -15.16 -0.43 9.15
CA GLU A 599 -14.87 -1.06 7.85
C GLU A 599 -13.47 -1.73 7.77
N GLN A 600 -13.19 -2.37 6.62
CA GLN A 600 -11.91 -3.03 6.25
C GLN A 600 -10.74 -2.04 6.17
N VAL A 601 -9.66 -2.27 6.92
CA VAL A 601 -8.51 -1.35 7.05
C VAL A 601 -7.41 -1.67 6.02
N PHE A 602 -7.02 -2.95 5.89
CA PHE A 602 -5.96 -3.38 4.98
C PHE A 602 -6.49 -4.36 3.95
N ARG A 603 -6.39 -4.01 2.68
CA ARG A 603 -6.73 -4.89 1.55
C ARG A 603 -5.47 -5.30 0.80
N PHE A 604 -5.39 -6.55 0.36
CA PHE A 604 -4.16 -7.20 -0.13
C PHE A 604 -3.08 -7.45 0.93
N GLY A 605 -3.48 -7.61 2.19
CA GLY A 605 -2.62 -8.12 3.24
C GLY A 605 -1.45 -7.22 3.67
N VAL A 606 -0.77 -7.67 4.72
CA VAL A 606 0.30 -6.95 5.41
C VAL A 606 1.49 -7.89 5.58
N ILE A 607 2.66 -7.39 5.19
CA ILE A 607 3.95 -8.06 5.36
C ILE A 607 4.85 -7.12 6.14
N SER A 608 5.24 -7.48 7.36
CA SER A 608 6.07 -6.61 8.21
C SER A 608 7.08 -7.41 9.04
N ARG A 609 7.96 -6.73 9.77
CA ARG A 609 8.78 -7.40 10.80
C ARG A 609 7.90 -7.85 11.97
N SER A 610 7.09 -6.93 12.48
CA SER A 610 6.12 -7.14 13.56
C SER A 610 4.85 -6.33 13.26
N LEU A 611 3.69 -6.85 13.65
CA LEU A 611 2.39 -6.20 13.49
C LEU A 611 1.71 -6.13 14.86
N TRP A 612 1.49 -4.90 15.32
CA TRP A 612 0.73 -4.58 16.50
C TRP A 612 -0.59 -3.95 16.08
N VAL A 613 -1.68 -4.52 16.57
CA VAL A 613 -3.03 -3.99 16.34
C VAL A 613 -3.69 -3.80 17.69
N LYS A 614 -4.25 -2.61 17.89
CA LYS A 614 -5.01 -2.27 19.08
C LYS A 614 -6.42 -1.82 18.70
N GLU A 615 -7.42 -2.53 19.20
CA GLU A 615 -8.83 -2.16 19.07
C GLU A 615 -9.27 -1.41 20.35
N THR A 616 -9.70 -0.14 20.21
CA THR A 616 -10.36 0.67 21.24
C THR A 616 -11.80 1.13 20.88
N GLY A 617 -12.71 1.15 21.87
CA GLY A 617 -14.10 1.64 21.70
C GLY A 617 -15.17 0.54 21.59
N SER A 618 -16.38 0.92 21.17
CA SER A 618 -17.49 -0.02 20.94
C SER A 618 -17.45 -0.51 19.49
N PHE A 619 -17.01 -1.75 19.31
CA PHE A 619 -16.86 -2.37 18.00
C PHE A 619 -18.15 -3.06 17.56
N SER A 620 -18.70 -2.65 16.41
CA SER A 620 -19.91 -3.24 15.83
C SER A 620 -19.71 -3.85 14.43
N TYR A 621 -18.48 -3.88 13.92
CA TYR A 621 -18.23 -4.33 12.56
C TYR A 621 -18.42 -5.85 12.38
N THR A 622 -19.15 -6.21 11.32
CA THR A 622 -19.48 -7.60 10.97
C THR A 622 -18.51 -8.23 9.96
N GLY A 623 -17.66 -7.45 9.30
CA GLY A 623 -16.74 -7.96 8.27
C GLY A 623 -15.28 -8.16 8.74
N VAL A 624 -14.35 -8.19 7.79
CA VAL A 624 -12.90 -8.48 8.01
C VAL A 624 -12.07 -7.21 8.07
N VAL A 625 -11.03 -7.15 8.90
CA VAL A 625 -10.14 -5.98 9.06
C VAL A 625 -8.97 -6.01 8.09
N ILE A 626 -8.38 -7.19 7.92
CA ILE A 626 -7.30 -7.46 6.98
C ILE A 626 -7.76 -8.54 6.02
N GLU A 627 -7.62 -8.31 4.71
CA GLU A 627 -7.94 -9.32 3.70
C GLU A 627 -6.89 -9.41 2.61
N VAL A 628 -6.72 -10.62 2.09
CA VAL A 628 -6.28 -10.83 0.70
C VAL A 628 -7.48 -11.23 -0.15
N PRO A 629 -7.48 -10.91 -1.46
CA PRO A 629 -8.43 -11.51 -2.38
C PRO A 629 -8.43 -13.03 -2.22
N ASP A 630 -9.60 -13.66 -2.21
CA ASP A 630 -9.74 -15.11 -2.02
C ASP A 630 -8.78 -15.89 -2.92
N ASP A 631 -8.20 -16.95 -2.38
CA ASP A 631 -7.58 -18.06 -3.11
C ASP A 631 -8.63 -18.81 -3.93
N SER A 632 -9.34 -18.10 -4.80
CA SER A 632 -9.92 -18.73 -5.97
C SER A 632 -8.71 -19.22 -6.76
N PRO A 633 -8.50 -20.55 -6.90
CA PRO A 633 -7.40 -21.08 -7.71
C PRO A 633 -7.42 -20.34 -9.03
N GLY A 634 -6.24 -19.91 -9.48
CA GLY A 634 -6.06 -19.04 -10.64
C GLY A 634 -7.16 -19.29 -11.65
N PHE A 635 -8.01 -18.27 -11.79
CA PHE A 635 -9.17 -18.21 -12.69
C PHE A 635 -10.39 -19.05 -12.30
N VAL A 636 -11.33 -18.36 -11.64
CA VAL A 636 -12.71 -18.82 -11.53
C VAL A 636 -13.61 -17.85 -12.28
N PHE A 637 -13.77 -18.09 -13.57
CA PHE A 637 -14.94 -17.54 -14.26
C PHE A 637 -16.17 -18.14 -13.59
N SER A 638 -16.99 -17.30 -12.93
CA SER A 638 -18.22 -17.76 -12.30
C SER A 638 -19.42 -17.31 -13.10
N MET A 639 -20.48 -18.11 -13.08
CA MET A 639 -21.71 -17.83 -13.80
C MET A 639 -22.91 -18.31 -13.01
N TYR A 640 -24.05 -17.73 -13.34
CA TYR A 640 -25.34 -18.19 -12.87
C TYR A 640 -25.95 -19.13 -13.89
N LEU A 641 -26.39 -20.30 -13.43
CA LEU A 641 -27.20 -21.26 -14.18
C LEU A 641 -28.61 -21.22 -13.63
N SER A 642 -29.59 -20.93 -14.48
CA SER A 642 -31.02 -20.97 -14.14
C SER A 642 -31.70 -22.08 -14.92
N VAL A 643 -32.31 -23.01 -14.19
CA VAL A 643 -32.98 -24.19 -14.74
C VAL A 643 -34.48 -23.99 -14.77
N TYR A 644 -35.07 -24.26 -15.92
CA TYR A 644 -36.51 -24.22 -16.19
C TYR A 644 -36.97 -25.63 -16.54
N ILE A 645 -38.08 -26.07 -15.94
CA ILE A 645 -38.71 -27.35 -16.24
C ILE A 645 -40.05 -27.08 -16.91
N CYS A 646 -40.29 -27.76 -18.03
CA CYS A 646 -41.53 -27.68 -18.80
C CYS A 646 -42.17 -29.08 -18.84
N PRO A 647 -43.02 -29.42 -17.85
CA PRO A 647 -43.62 -30.74 -17.77
C PRO A 647 -44.50 -31.06 -18.97
N LYS A 648 -44.47 -32.31 -19.44
CA LYS A 648 -45.29 -32.84 -20.54
C LYS A 648 -45.21 -32.01 -21.84
N SER A 649 -44.07 -31.36 -22.07
CA SER A 649 -43.82 -30.54 -23.25
C SER A 649 -42.62 -31.08 -24.02
N ALA A 650 -42.72 -31.11 -25.36
CA ALA A 650 -41.63 -31.55 -26.24
C ALA A 650 -40.44 -30.58 -26.28
N THR A 651 -40.65 -29.32 -25.89
CA THR A 651 -39.62 -28.27 -25.83
C THR A 651 -39.80 -27.41 -24.60
N CYS A 652 -38.73 -26.80 -24.09
CA CYS A 652 -38.81 -25.90 -22.94
C CYS A 652 -38.39 -24.47 -23.27
N SER A 653 -39.33 -23.53 -23.15
CA SER A 653 -39.02 -22.10 -23.25
C SER A 653 -38.55 -21.60 -21.87
N PRO A 654 -37.38 -20.94 -21.77
CA PRO A 654 -36.87 -20.40 -20.51
C PRO A 654 -37.61 -19.11 -20.12
N ALA A 655 -38.90 -19.22 -19.82
CA ALA A 655 -39.76 -18.13 -19.41
C ALA A 655 -40.33 -18.38 -18.01
N GLY A 656 -40.53 -17.31 -17.24
CA GLY A 656 -41.05 -17.38 -15.86
C GLY A 656 -39.97 -17.56 -14.80
N SER A 657 -40.36 -18.10 -13.64
CA SER A 657 -39.45 -18.36 -12.51
C SER A 657 -38.69 -19.67 -12.72
N PRO A 658 -37.35 -19.68 -12.62
CA PRO A 658 -36.58 -20.92 -12.70
C PRO A 658 -36.80 -21.77 -11.44
N VAL A 659 -36.88 -23.09 -11.64
CA VAL A 659 -37.08 -24.09 -10.57
C VAL A 659 -35.82 -24.26 -9.72
N LEU A 660 -34.65 -24.02 -10.31
CA LEU A 660 -33.35 -24.10 -9.65
C LEU A 660 -32.41 -23.02 -10.19
N ARG A 661 -31.72 -22.32 -9.30
CA ARG A 661 -30.61 -21.42 -9.63
C ARG A 661 -29.34 -21.88 -8.94
N SER A 662 -28.24 -21.93 -9.69
CA SER A 662 -26.93 -22.30 -9.17
C SER A 662 -25.89 -21.26 -9.60
N LYS A 663 -24.99 -20.91 -8.69
CA LYS A 663 -23.76 -20.21 -9.02
C LYS A 663 -22.65 -21.24 -9.16
N VAL A 664 -22.04 -21.31 -10.33
CA VAL A 664 -20.96 -22.27 -10.63
C VAL A 664 -19.68 -21.54 -10.98
N ALA A 665 -18.57 -22.20 -10.69
CA ALA A 665 -17.20 -21.79 -10.86
C ALA A 665 -16.53 -22.70 -11.89
N LEU A 666 -15.94 -22.14 -12.96
CA LEU A 666 -15.10 -22.88 -13.90
C LEU A 666 -13.63 -22.67 -13.54
N VAL A 667 -12.88 -23.76 -13.37
CA VAL A 667 -11.43 -23.75 -13.07
C VAL A 667 -10.69 -24.44 -14.20
N ASP A 668 -9.77 -23.70 -14.83
CA ASP A 668 -8.88 -24.19 -15.88
C ASP A 668 -7.42 -24.10 -15.42
N SER A 669 -6.55 -24.98 -15.89
CA SER A 669 -5.10 -24.88 -15.64
C SER A 669 -4.45 -23.69 -16.36
N ASP A 670 -5.01 -23.31 -17.52
CA ASP A 670 -4.74 -22.06 -18.23
C ASP A 670 -6.09 -21.49 -18.73
N PRO A 671 -6.52 -20.31 -18.23
CA PRO A 671 -7.81 -19.70 -18.57
C PRO A 671 -7.84 -19.00 -19.94
N THR A 672 -6.67 -18.73 -20.53
CA THR A 672 -6.55 -18.04 -21.80
C THR A 672 -6.70 -19.03 -22.94
N THR A 673 -6.37 -20.29 -22.68
CA THR A 673 -6.55 -21.43 -23.58
C THR A 673 -7.24 -22.60 -22.87
N PRO A 674 -8.53 -22.46 -22.49
CA PRO A 674 -9.24 -23.53 -21.80
C PRO A 674 -9.26 -24.80 -22.66
N HIS A 675 -8.89 -25.94 -22.05
CA HIS A 675 -8.88 -27.24 -22.71
C HIS A 675 -10.13 -28.03 -22.36
N ALA A 676 -10.93 -28.36 -23.38
CA ALA A 676 -12.13 -29.18 -23.21
C ALA A 676 -11.79 -30.50 -22.51
N GLY A 677 -12.54 -30.85 -21.46
CA GLY A 677 -12.37 -32.08 -20.69
C GLY A 677 -11.34 -32.01 -19.56
N ALA A 678 -10.51 -30.97 -19.49
CA ALA A 678 -9.56 -30.73 -18.39
C ALA A 678 -10.08 -29.73 -17.34
N ARG A 679 -11.22 -29.08 -17.63
CA ARG A 679 -11.85 -28.06 -16.78
C ARG A 679 -12.54 -28.67 -15.57
N GLN A 680 -12.26 -28.14 -14.38
CA GLN A 680 -13.05 -28.43 -13.19
C GLN A 680 -14.22 -27.46 -13.07
N VAL A 681 -15.37 -27.95 -12.61
CA VAL A 681 -16.56 -27.12 -12.37
C VAL A 681 -17.06 -27.36 -10.96
N THR A 682 -17.10 -26.29 -10.17
CA THR A 682 -17.47 -26.31 -8.75
C THR A 682 -18.77 -25.54 -8.56
N ILE A 683 -19.72 -26.11 -7.83
CA ILE A 683 -20.94 -25.40 -7.44
C ILE A 683 -20.62 -24.57 -6.19
N LEU A 684 -20.76 -23.24 -6.29
CA LEU A 684 -20.50 -22.31 -5.19
C LEU A 684 -21.71 -22.12 -4.29
N SER A 685 -22.89 -22.04 -4.89
CA SER A 685 -24.16 -21.95 -4.17
C SER A 685 -25.31 -22.41 -5.06
N TRP A 686 -26.42 -22.81 -4.47
CA TRP A 686 -27.65 -23.11 -5.19
C TRP A 686 -28.87 -22.70 -4.37
N SER A 687 -29.97 -22.44 -5.05
CA SER A 687 -31.25 -22.05 -4.46
C SER A 687 -32.40 -22.54 -5.33
N ARG A 688 -33.54 -22.83 -4.70
CA ARG A 688 -34.80 -23.10 -5.40
C ARG A 688 -35.72 -21.92 -5.11
N PRO A 689 -35.83 -20.96 -6.03
CA PRO A 689 -36.80 -19.88 -5.90
C PRO A 689 -38.18 -20.55 -5.92
N GLY A 690 -38.82 -20.60 -4.76
CA GLY A 690 -40.11 -21.28 -4.56
C GLY A 690 -41.20 -20.77 -5.48
#